data_AF-A0A4U3LTU2-F1
#
_entry.id   AF-A0A4U3LTU2-F1
#
_cell.length_a   1.000
_cell.length_b   1.000
_cell.length_c   1.000
_cell.angle_alpha   90.00
_cell.angle_beta   90.00
_cell.angle_gamma   90.00
#
_symmetry.space_group_name_H-M   'P 1'
#
loop_
_entity.id
_entity.type
_entity.pdbx_description
1 polymer ?
#
loop_
_entity_poly.entity_id
_entity_poly.type
_entity_poly.pdbx_seq_one_letter_code
_entity_poly.pdbx_strand_id
1 'polypeptide(L)'
;MGFIGALFGRSPVVQAALEGQGGPTFVVDRESIPPEFFGYSSYDDFVAPASRVSRTEAIQVPAVKRVRDLVSGSLGTLPVAMYGPTQQSVGDWPLFIQPESDLPRSVTMIRTVEDLLFEGIAYWRVIQFGWHGYPTKIRRLDPRSVTIRKNQKAYLRRDGSTQGMAEEELPEAELIIFHSPNDPLLVAGARAIRTCLQLDAAAARSAASPMPQGIFTPAEGADPAEDDDVVELMAAWKSARQKNADAYVPAALKYNALSWNPKDLQLAEARQHAVLEIARLVGVDPEDLGVSTTSRTYQNSEDRKKAFLDDVLGPYLHAIEDRLGMNDVTPRGYYTRFNLDAYLRSDTLTRYQAYQIGLEVGAITHEEIRELEDRPPLSAEQLTQLRETPALPAAPTAQEDIEVNTFSSPMIELKLEAQATGSTFSVDRESRTITGLAVPYGKTARSGGKLWQFSKGTLVFSDVSRVKLLAGHDWKQAVGKATSLEETDAGLMAKFSVARGPEGDRALTLAEDGVWDGLSVGVAQGGIYSEKNGVMHAIAAPLAEISLTPCPAFDDARVQAVAASSAFTGKEIAMECDKCGHVHAAGVVECTTPPATFDLSSKVVAALTADQAKEQIKALFDEWSKPKEGDLPPRETVGVVTPQFDVKEELPYKFDRGGNFLPTEHVFSADLHEMARARDEFGDRTEAGKRVMALIKATFDVDTTDVATVNPTIQRPDMYVDQRDYRTPLWNFITKGAPPNGVQPFAFPKFSSSSGLVGDHTQGTEPTSGTFVTTNQTITPTPTSGKASITREVWDMGGNPAVSGLIFNQMVRGWKEGLETATATFLNTLTAATDITLTAGAVDDDLAAAWDAAVADLQFIRGYDFEAFAVEKALYKTFVAAVDSTGRKLFPQINPTNANGTSSRRFTQLDLAGVTGVPSWALPSTPGSPNNSWLFDPSTVHGWASAPQRLEFPGTDASGNYAPVAMVDLAIWGYKAFANSDLGGVRQVIYDTTA
;
A
#
# COMPACT_ATOMS: atom_id res chain seq x y z
N MET A 1 -82.95 33.67 -0.13
CA MET A 1 -83.03 32.97 -1.44
C MET A 1 -82.76 31.49 -1.18
N GLY A 2 -83.59 30.51 -1.54
CA GLY A 2 -84.95 30.61 -2.08
C GLY A 2 -85.21 29.70 -3.28
N PHE A 3 -84.21 29.50 -4.17
CA PHE A 3 -84.45 28.86 -5.47
C PHE A 3 -83.28 28.06 -6.07
N ILE A 4 -82.11 28.03 -5.41
CA ILE A 4 -80.90 27.35 -5.95
C ILE A 4 -80.60 26.02 -5.20
N GLY A 5 -81.31 25.73 -4.10
CA GLY A 5 -81.22 24.45 -3.38
C GLY A 5 -81.98 23.28 -4.00
N ALA A 6 -82.42 23.39 -5.26
CA ALA A 6 -83.39 22.48 -5.88
C ALA A 6 -82.90 21.78 -7.18
N LEU A 7 -81.70 22.09 -7.67
CA LEU A 7 -81.18 21.52 -8.93
C LEU A 7 -80.01 20.54 -8.75
N PHE A 8 -79.24 20.68 -7.67
CA PHE A 8 -78.10 19.81 -7.34
C PHE A 8 -78.21 19.36 -5.89
N GLY A 9 -78.51 18.07 -5.69
CA GLY A 9 -78.62 17.48 -4.37
C GLY A 9 -77.26 17.43 -3.68
N ARG A 10 -77.20 17.85 -2.40
CA ARG A 10 -75.97 17.76 -1.61
C ARG A 10 -75.61 16.29 -1.36
N SER A 11 -74.34 15.95 -1.54
CA SER A 11 -73.83 14.59 -1.29
C SER A 11 -74.05 14.17 0.17
N PRO A 12 -74.53 12.94 0.45
CA PRO A 12 -74.68 12.44 1.82
C PRO A 12 -73.41 12.53 2.66
N VAL A 13 -72.24 12.43 2.02
CA VAL A 13 -70.91 12.50 2.67
C VAL A 13 -70.70 13.85 3.37
N VAL A 14 -71.12 14.96 2.76
CA VAL A 14 -70.96 16.31 3.31
C VAL A 14 -71.89 16.52 4.52
N GLN A 15 -73.05 15.88 4.53
CA GLN A 15 -73.97 15.96 5.67
C GLN A 15 -73.49 15.12 6.87
N ALA A 16 -72.99 13.90 6.63
CA ALA A 16 -72.43 13.05 7.69
C ALA A 16 -71.25 13.73 8.43
N ALA A 17 -70.37 14.42 7.69
CA ALA A 17 -69.22 15.12 8.26
C ALA A 17 -69.61 16.30 9.19
N LEU A 18 -70.73 16.98 8.91
CA LEU A 18 -71.25 18.08 9.75
C LEU A 18 -72.01 17.59 11.00
N GLU A 19 -72.51 16.36 10.98
CA GLU A 19 -73.27 15.76 12.08
C GLU A 19 -72.39 15.00 13.10
N GLY A 20 -71.06 15.11 12.98
CA GLY A 20 -70.09 14.64 13.98
C GLY A 20 -69.91 13.12 14.06
N GLN A 21 -70.39 12.37 13.06
CA GLN A 21 -70.11 10.93 12.94
C GLN A 21 -68.79 10.71 12.18
N GLY A 22 -68.04 9.68 12.58
CA GLY A 22 -66.67 9.46 12.10
C GLY A 22 -66.56 9.41 10.58
N GLY A 23 -65.63 10.19 10.02
CA GLY A 23 -65.39 10.27 8.58
C GLY A 23 -64.98 8.92 7.97
N PRO A 24 -65.18 8.73 6.65
CA PRO A 24 -65.00 7.44 6.00
C PRO A 24 -63.55 6.94 6.10
N THR A 25 -63.36 5.78 6.73
CA THR A 25 -62.14 4.99 6.60
C THR A 25 -62.01 4.50 5.17
N PHE A 26 -61.02 5.02 4.44
CA PHE A 26 -60.65 4.53 3.11
C PHE A 26 -60.01 3.12 3.24
N VAL A 27 -60.85 2.09 3.22
CA VAL A 27 -60.39 0.71 3.03
C VAL A 27 -60.03 0.57 1.55
N VAL A 28 -58.73 0.61 1.26
CA VAL A 28 -58.20 0.24 -0.06
C VAL A 28 -58.14 -1.28 -0.10
N ASP A 29 -59.20 -1.90 -0.63
CA ASP A 29 -59.27 -3.35 -0.79
C ASP A 29 -58.09 -3.87 -1.63
N ARG A 30 -57.57 -5.04 -1.27
CA ARG A 30 -56.34 -5.65 -1.85
C ARG A 30 -56.41 -5.75 -3.36
N GLU A 31 -57.59 -6.05 -3.89
CA GLU A 31 -57.93 -6.26 -5.29
C GLU A 31 -57.97 -4.95 -6.11
N SER A 32 -57.95 -3.78 -5.45
CA SER A 32 -57.99 -2.46 -6.11
C SER A 32 -56.60 -1.91 -6.48
N ILE A 33 -55.54 -2.48 -5.91
CA ILE A 33 -54.16 -2.24 -6.33
C ILE A 33 -53.84 -3.25 -7.46
N PRO A 34 -53.01 -2.93 -8.47
CA PRO A 34 -52.58 -3.93 -9.47
C PRO A 34 -51.53 -4.91 -8.89
N PRO A 35 -51.59 -6.23 -9.17
CA PRO A 35 -50.64 -7.22 -8.64
C PRO A 35 -49.17 -6.89 -8.94
N GLU A 36 -48.90 -6.25 -10.09
CA GLU A 36 -47.57 -5.88 -10.55
C GLU A 36 -46.91 -4.86 -9.61
N PHE A 37 -47.69 -4.07 -8.86
CA PHE A 37 -47.19 -3.10 -7.89
C PHE A 37 -46.39 -3.76 -6.75
N PHE A 38 -46.74 -5.01 -6.42
CA PHE A 38 -46.03 -5.85 -5.44
C PHE A 38 -45.14 -6.92 -6.11
N GLY A 39 -45.02 -6.90 -7.45
CA GLY A 39 -44.24 -7.88 -8.21
C GLY A 39 -44.90 -9.25 -8.39
N TYR A 40 -46.19 -9.40 -8.08
CA TYR A 40 -46.96 -10.63 -8.29
C TYR A 40 -47.61 -10.67 -9.69
N SER A 41 -47.93 -11.86 -10.18
CA SER A 41 -48.73 -12.07 -11.39
C SER A 41 -50.25 -12.15 -11.13
N SER A 42 -50.64 -12.39 -9.88
CA SER A 42 -52.02 -12.44 -9.37
C SER A 42 -51.99 -12.27 -7.85
N TYR A 43 -53.12 -11.98 -7.21
CA TYR A 43 -53.18 -11.90 -5.74
C TYR A 43 -53.39 -13.25 -5.04
N ASP A 44 -53.70 -14.30 -5.79
CA ASP A 44 -54.01 -15.62 -5.24
C ASP A 44 -52.75 -16.44 -4.90
N ASP A 45 -51.68 -16.28 -5.68
CA ASP A 45 -50.42 -17.02 -5.51
C ASP A 45 -49.36 -16.20 -4.74
N PHE A 46 -49.40 -16.30 -3.41
CA PHE A 46 -48.43 -15.65 -2.51
C PHE A 46 -46.96 -16.05 -2.75
N VAL A 47 -46.70 -17.16 -3.46
CA VAL A 47 -45.37 -17.59 -3.90
C VAL A 47 -45.37 -17.96 -5.38
N ALA A 48 -46.00 -17.13 -6.23
CA ALA A 48 -45.96 -17.30 -7.68
C ALA A 48 -44.52 -17.46 -8.19
N PRO A 49 -44.20 -18.49 -9.00
CA PRO A 49 -42.91 -18.59 -9.67
C PRO A 49 -42.76 -17.42 -10.64
N ALA A 50 -41.62 -16.71 -10.58
CA ALA A 50 -41.38 -15.56 -11.43
C ALA A 50 -41.44 -15.98 -12.91
N SER A 51 -42.35 -15.39 -13.69
CA SER A 51 -42.56 -15.78 -15.08
C SER A 51 -41.27 -15.65 -15.90
N ARG A 52 -41.04 -16.55 -16.87
CA ARG A 52 -39.81 -16.59 -17.67
C ARG A 52 -39.47 -15.20 -18.28
N VAL A 53 -38.22 -14.77 -18.13
CA VAL A 53 -37.70 -13.49 -18.66
C VAL A 53 -37.28 -13.67 -20.13
N SER A 54 -37.29 -12.61 -20.95
CA SER A 54 -36.72 -12.67 -22.30
C SER A 54 -35.20 -12.52 -22.30
N ARG A 55 -34.51 -13.16 -23.26
CA ARG A 55 -33.05 -13.03 -23.41
C ARG A 55 -32.62 -11.57 -23.65
N THR A 56 -33.46 -10.77 -24.30
CA THR A 56 -33.22 -9.33 -24.54
C THR A 56 -33.20 -8.52 -23.24
N GLU A 57 -34.15 -8.75 -22.33
CA GLU A 57 -34.16 -8.12 -21.00
C GLU A 57 -33.01 -8.63 -20.13
N ALA A 58 -32.74 -9.95 -20.16
CA ALA A 58 -31.68 -10.55 -19.36
C ALA A 58 -30.29 -10.01 -19.72
N ILE A 59 -29.99 -9.81 -21.01
CA ILE A 59 -28.70 -9.26 -21.48
C ILE A 59 -28.53 -7.77 -21.16
N GLN A 60 -29.60 -7.02 -20.83
CA GLN A 60 -29.47 -5.64 -20.34
C GLN A 60 -28.85 -5.57 -18.94
N VAL A 61 -28.93 -6.63 -18.13
CA VAL A 61 -28.27 -6.70 -16.81
C VAL A 61 -26.77 -6.96 -17.00
N PRO A 62 -25.86 -6.05 -16.59
CA PRO A 62 -24.43 -6.18 -16.86
C PRO A 62 -23.80 -7.46 -16.29
N ALA A 63 -24.27 -7.91 -15.12
CA ALA A 63 -23.82 -9.16 -14.50
C ALA A 63 -24.17 -10.39 -15.36
N VAL A 64 -25.40 -10.47 -15.87
CA VAL A 64 -25.85 -11.57 -16.75
C VAL A 64 -25.06 -11.57 -18.06
N LYS A 65 -24.85 -10.38 -18.65
CA LYS A 65 -23.99 -10.21 -19.84
C LYS A 65 -22.57 -10.70 -19.57
N ARG A 66 -21.99 -10.35 -18.42
CA ARG A 66 -20.63 -10.77 -18.01
C ARG A 66 -20.55 -12.29 -17.80
N VAL A 67 -21.50 -12.90 -17.10
CA VAL A 67 -21.61 -14.37 -16.95
C VAL A 67 -21.68 -15.05 -18.31
N ARG A 68 -22.55 -14.58 -19.21
CA ARG A 68 -22.67 -15.09 -20.58
C ARG A 68 -21.35 -15.03 -21.34
N ASP A 69 -20.64 -13.91 -21.28
CA ASP A 69 -19.37 -13.73 -21.99
C ASP A 69 -18.23 -14.56 -21.38
N LEU A 70 -18.25 -14.83 -20.08
CA LEU A 70 -17.32 -15.76 -19.42
C LEU A 70 -17.60 -17.20 -19.86
N VAL A 71 -18.79 -17.72 -19.55
CA VAL A 71 -19.13 -19.14 -19.79
C VAL A 71 -19.14 -19.48 -21.28
N SER A 72 -19.87 -18.70 -22.08
CA SER A 72 -19.97 -18.96 -23.53
C SER A 72 -18.70 -18.57 -24.28
N GLY A 73 -17.99 -17.53 -23.85
CA GLY A 73 -16.75 -17.07 -24.49
C GLY A 73 -15.55 -17.96 -24.22
N SER A 74 -15.38 -18.48 -23.00
CA SER A 74 -14.33 -19.45 -22.69
C SER A 74 -14.61 -20.77 -23.42
N LEU A 75 -15.71 -21.47 -23.13
CA LEU A 75 -15.99 -22.78 -23.76
C LEU A 75 -16.11 -22.70 -25.28
N GLY A 76 -16.72 -21.63 -25.81
CA GLY A 76 -16.91 -21.46 -27.24
C GLY A 76 -15.64 -21.17 -28.04
N THR A 77 -14.54 -20.76 -27.40
CA THR A 77 -13.26 -20.52 -28.09
C THR A 77 -12.33 -21.75 -28.08
N LEU A 78 -12.38 -22.58 -27.03
CA LEU A 78 -11.59 -23.81 -26.92
C LEU A 78 -11.72 -24.72 -28.16
N PRO A 79 -10.65 -25.38 -28.65
CA PRO A 79 -10.74 -26.40 -29.70
C PRO A 79 -11.45 -27.65 -29.18
N VAL A 80 -12.15 -28.35 -30.09
CA VAL A 80 -12.75 -29.66 -29.83
C VAL A 80 -12.07 -30.67 -30.75
N ALA A 81 -11.62 -31.80 -30.19
CA ALA A 81 -10.96 -32.88 -30.92
C ALA A 81 -11.69 -34.21 -30.70
N MET A 82 -11.60 -35.10 -31.69
CA MET A 82 -12.02 -36.48 -31.57
C MET A 82 -10.81 -37.35 -31.24
N TYR A 83 -10.95 -38.28 -30.31
CA TYR A 83 -9.91 -39.20 -29.89
C TYR A 83 -10.33 -40.63 -30.23
N GLY A 84 -9.39 -41.42 -30.72
CA GLY A 84 -9.62 -42.80 -31.12
C GLY A 84 -9.49 -43.81 -29.96
N PRO A 85 -9.72 -45.11 -30.23
CA PRO A 85 -9.54 -46.18 -29.25
C PRO A 85 -8.12 -46.26 -28.64
N THR A 86 -7.12 -45.69 -29.32
CA THR A 86 -5.71 -45.59 -28.87
C THR A 86 -5.42 -44.33 -28.06
N GLN A 87 -6.43 -43.54 -27.69
CA GLN A 87 -6.33 -42.21 -27.05
C GLN A 87 -5.58 -41.14 -27.85
N GLN A 88 -5.19 -41.43 -29.09
CA GLN A 88 -4.59 -40.46 -30.00
C GLN A 88 -5.66 -39.57 -30.63
N SER A 89 -5.31 -38.29 -30.86
CA SER A 89 -6.16 -37.34 -31.58
C SER A 89 -6.35 -37.78 -33.03
N VAL A 90 -7.61 -37.86 -33.46
CA VAL A 90 -8.02 -38.24 -34.81
C VAL A 90 -8.30 -36.96 -35.58
N GLY A 91 -7.25 -36.48 -36.25
CA GLY A 91 -7.20 -35.14 -36.84
C GLY A 91 -8.30 -34.81 -37.85
N ASP A 92 -8.52 -33.51 -38.02
CA ASP A 92 -9.25 -32.86 -39.11
C ASP A 92 -10.64 -33.42 -39.46
N TRP A 93 -11.41 -33.82 -38.44
CA TRP A 93 -12.81 -34.18 -38.62
C TRP A 93 -13.66 -32.94 -39.00
N PRO A 94 -14.36 -32.91 -40.15
CA PRO A 94 -14.97 -31.69 -40.69
C PRO A 94 -15.97 -30.98 -39.78
N LEU A 95 -16.73 -31.75 -38.99
CA LEU A 95 -17.71 -31.24 -38.04
C LEU A 95 -17.05 -30.41 -36.92
N PHE A 96 -15.87 -30.81 -36.46
CA PHE A 96 -15.18 -30.15 -35.35
C PHE A 96 -14.29 -28.99 -35.82
N ILE A 97 -13.76 -29.02 -37.05
CA ILE A 97 -13.07 -27.85 -37.64
C ILE A 97 -14.06 -26.71 -37.89
N GLN A 98 -15.18 -26.98 -38.56
CA GLN A 98 -16.14 -25.96 -38.97
C GLN A 98 -17.56 -26.57 -39.07
N PRO A 99 -18.38 -26.52 -38.01
CA PRO A 99 -19.69 -27.18 -37.99
C PRO A 99 -20.67 -26.58 -39.01
N GLU A 100 -20.76 -25.24 -39.07
CA GLU A 100 -21.61 -24.50 -40.01
C GLU A 100 -20.77 -23.99 -41.18
N SER A 101 -21.27 -24.07 -42.42
CA SER A 101 -20.55 -23.61 -43.62
C SER A 101 -20.32 -22.10 -43.65
N ASP A 102 -21.26 -21.34 -43.07
CA ASP A 102 -21.42 -19.90 -43.17
C ASP A 102 -20.95 -19.14 -41.93
N LEU A 103 -20.51 -19.84 -40.87
CA LEU A 103 -20.05 -19.24 -39.61
C LEU A 103 -18.72 -19.86 -39.12
N PRO A 104 -17.88 -19.09 -38.40
CA PRO A 104 -16.71 -19.65 -37.71
C PRO A 104 -17.15 -20.60 -36.58
N ARG A 105 -16.38 -21.69 -36.38
CA ARG A 105 -16.58 -22.68 -35.30
C ARG A 105 -16.88 -22.03 -33.94
N SER A 106 -16.11 -21.00 -33.57
CA SER A 106 -16.28 -20.33 -32.28
C SER A 106 -17.63 -19.62 -32.16
N VAL A 107 -18.18 -19.05 -33.23
CA VAL A 107 -19.51 -18.42 -33.21
C VAL A 107 -20.61 -19.47 -33.02
N THR A 108 -20.51 -20.62 -33.68
CA THR A 108 -21.43 -21.75 -33.49
C THR A 108 -21.37 -22.31 -32.07
N MET A 109 -20.16 -22.52 -31.53
CA MET A 109 -19.97 -23.05 -30.18
C MET A 109 -20.41 -22.05 -29.10
N ILE A 110 -20.04 -20.76 -29.21
CA ILE A 110 -20.54 -19.68 -28.33
C ILE A 110 -22.07 -19.69 -28.28
N ARG A 111 -22.75 -19.76 -29.43
CA ARG A 111 -24.22 -19.78 -29.50
C ARG A 111 -24.82 -21.04 -28.87
N THR A 112 -24.14 -22.19 -28.99
CA THR A 112 -24.61 -23.47 -28.43
C THR A 112 -24.50 -23.49 -26.90
N VAL A 113 -23.38 -23.00 -26.35
CA VAL A 113 -23.21 -22.83 -24.89
C VAL A 113 -24.18 -21.76 -24.35
N GLU A 114 -24.41 -20.69 -25.11
CA GLU A 114 -25.36 -19.63 -24.75
C GLU A 114 -26.82 -20.13 -24.70
N ASP A 115 -27.21 -21.05 -25.59
CA ASP A 115 -28.52 -21.72 -25.55
C ASP A 115 -28.64 -22.66 -24.35
N LEU A 116 -27.60 -23.43 -24.03
CA LEU A 116 -27.56 -24.28 -22.84
C LEU A 116 -27.69 -23.46 -21.54
N LEU A 117 -27.01 -22.31 -21.46
CA LEU A 117 -27.08 -21.40 -20.31
C LEU A 117 -28.46 -20.74 -20.15
N PHE A 118 -29.05 -20.21 -21.22
CA PHE A 118 -30.31 -19.44 -21.12
C PHE A 118 -31.57 -20.28 -21.20
N GLU A 119 -31.59 -21.29 -22.08
CA GLU A 119 -32.77 -22.08 -22.46
C GLU A 119 -32.68 -23.53 -21.96
N GLY A 120 -31.53 -23.97 -21.44
CA GLY A 120 -31.32 -25.32 -20.88
C GLY A 120 -31.18 -26.42 -21.94
N ILE A 121 -31.31 -26.08 -23.22
CA ILE A 121 -31.35 -27.01 -24.35
C ILE A 121 -30.86 -26.32 -25.62
N ALA A 122 -30.05 -27.01 -26.42
CA ALA A 122 -29.58 -26.53 -27.72
C ALA A 122 -29.83 -27.58 -28.81
N TYR A 123 -30.00 -27.12 -30.05
CA TYR A 123 -30.38 -27.97 -31.19
C TYR A 123 -29.50 -27.69 -32.40
N TRP A 124 -28.90 -28.73 -32.99
CA TRP A 124 -28.25 -28.67 -34.29
C TRP A 124 -28.99 -29.57 -35.28
N ARG A 125 -29.40 -29.02 -36.44
CA ARG A 125 -29.87 -29.84 -37.58
C ARG A 125 -28.67 -30.29 -38.39
N VAL A 126 -28.56 -31.58 -38.70
CA VAL A 126 -27.61 -32.12 -39.66
C VAL A 126 -28.05 -31.74 -41.08
N ILE A 127 -27.18 -31.07 -41.84
CA ILE A 127 -27.41 -30.72 -43.24
C ILE A 127 -26.71 -31.73 -44.16
N GLN A 128 -25.56 -32.25 -43.74
CA GLN A 128 -24.76 -33.17 -44.53
C GLN A 128 -24.19 -34.29 -43.66
N PHE A 129 -24.33 -35.53 -44.16
CA PHE A 129 -23.61 -36.70 -43.69
C PHE A 129 -22.40 -36.96 -44.60
N GLY A 130 -21.30 -37.45 -44.04
CA GLY A 130 -20.15 -37.91 -44.81
C GLY A 130 -20.37 -39.30 -45.41
N TRP A 131 -19.42 -39.74 -46.25
CA TRP A 131 -19.43 -41.08 -46.87
C TRP A 131 -19.46 -42.22 -45.85
N HIS A 132 -19.00 -41.95 -44.62
CA HIS A 132 -18.97 -42.83 -43.46
C HIS A 132 -20.32 -42.91 -42.70
N GLY A 133 -21.34 -42.14 -43.11
CA GLY A 133 -22.68 -42.16 -42.51
C GLY A 133 -22.87 -41.31 -41.25
N TYR A 134 -21.84 -40.56 -40.82
CA TYR A 134 -21.90 -39.66 -39.66
C TYR A 134 -21.97 -38.18 -40.09
N PRO A 135 -22.50 -37.27 -39.25
CA PRO A 135 -22.61 -35.84 -39.57
C PRO A 135 -21.27 -35.17 -39.92
N THR A 136 -21.28 -34.31 -40.95
CA THR A 136 -20.11 -33.50 -41.36
C THR A 136 -20.38 -32.00 -41.43
N LYS A 137 -21.63 -31.58 -41.67
CA LYS A 137 -22.08 -30.18 -41.55
C LYS A 137 -23.44 -30.10 -40.88
N ILE A 138 -23.59 -29.11 -40.01
CA ILE A 138 -24.81 -28.84 -39.24
C ILE A 138 -25.26 -27.38 -39.42
N ARG A 139 -26.41 -27.05 -38.83
CA ARG A 139 -26.85 -25.68 -38.55
C ARG A 139 -27.50 -25.60 -37.18
N ARG A 140 -27.09 -24.64 -36.35
CA ARG A 140 -27.72 -24.37 -35.05
C ARG A 140 -29.13 -23.83 -35.30
N LEU A 141 -30.13 -24.51 -34.74
CA LEU A 141 -31.51 -24.03 -34.69
C LEU A 141 -31.71 -23.18 -33.42
N ASP A 142 -32.69 -22.29 -33.43
CA ASP A 142 -33.05 -21.57 -32.21
C ASP A 142 -33.91 -22.46 -31.30
N PRO A 143 -33.63 -22.57 -29.98
CA PRO A 143 -34.47 -23.34 -29.07
C PRO A 143 -35.95 -22.94 -29.09
N ARG A 144 -36.26 -21.72 -29.54
CA ARG A 144 -37.62 -21.18 -29.62
C ARG A 144 -38.32 -21.42 -30.96
N SER A 145 -37.60 -21.89 -31.99
CA SER A 145 -38.18 -22.30 -33.29
C SER A 145 -38.45 -23.81 -33.38
N VAL A 146 -37.89 -24.60 -32.45
CA VAL A 146 -38.15 -26.04 -32.31
C VAL A 146 -39.26 -26.27 -31.27
N THR A 147 -40.13 -27.24 -31.49
CA THR A 147 -41.13 -27.69 -30.52
C THR A 147 -41.19 -29.22 -30.52
N ILE A 148 -40.79 -29.84 -29.41
CA ILE A 148 -40.98 -31.27 -29.19
C ILE A 148 -42.42 -31.49 -28.71
N ARG A 149 -43.19 -32.30 -29.43
CA ARG A 149 -44.58 -32.63 -29.07
C ARG A 149 -44.64 -33.95 -28.29
N LYS A 150 -45.80 -34.26 -27.68
CA LYS A 150 -46.00 -35.48 -26.84
C LYS A 150 -45.74 -36.82 -27.56
N ASN A 151 -45.57 -36.83 -28.87
CA ASN A 151 -45.14 -37.98 -29.67
C ASN A 151 -43.61 -38.14 -29.75
N GLN A 152 -42.85 -37.38 -28.95
CA GLN A 152 -41.38 -37.29 -28.94
C GLN A 152 -40.74 -36.84 -30.27
N LYS A 153 -41.53 -36.34 -31.22
CA LYS A 153 -41.02 -35.77 -32.47
C LYS A 153 -40.79 -34.26 -32.32
N ALA A 154 -39.70 -33.79 -32.92
CA ALA A 154 -39.35 -32.39 -33.02
C ALA A 154 -39.96 -31.77 -34.29
N TYR A 155 -40.56 -30.60 -34.13
CA TYR A 155 -41.12 -29.82 -35.22
C TYR A 155 -40.43 -28.46 -35.29
N LEU A 156 -39.95 -28.08 -36.48
CA LEU A 156 -39.31 -26.80 -36.77
C LEU A 156 -40.32 -25.85 -37.41
N ARG A 157 -40.43 -24.62 -36.90
CA ARG A 157 -41.26 -23.57 -37.53
C ARG A 157 -40.57 -23.04 -38.78
N ARG A 158 -41.20 -23.29 -39.94
CA ARG A 158 -40.65 -23.08 -41.30
C ARG A 158 -40.41 -21.62 -41.66
N ASP A 159 -41.08 -20.68 -41.00
CA ASP A 159 -40.96 -19.25 -41.21
C ASP A 159 -39.87 -18.57 -40.35
N GLY A 160 -39.28 -19.30 -39.40
CA GLY A 160 -38.23 -18.77 -38.51
C GLY A 160 -38.73 -17.72 -37.49
N SER A 161 -40.03 -17.42 -37.45
CA SER A 161 -40.61 -16.50 -36.46
C SER A 161 -41.18 -17.24 -35.26
N THR A 162 -41.38 -16.53 -34.16
CA THR A 162 -42.05 -17.04 -32.96
C THR A 162 -43.57 -17.13 -33.09
N GLN A 163 -44.16 -16.72 -34.23
CA GLN A 163 -45.61 -16.57 -34.41
C GLN A 163 -46.21 -17.35 -35.60
N GLY A 164 -45.40 -18.02 -36.43
CA GLY A 164 -45.86 -18.81 -37.57
C GLY A 164 -46.56 -20.12 -37.21
N MET A 165 -47.46 -20.55 -38.11
CA MET A 165 -48.26 -21.79 -38.01
C MET A 165 -47.77 -22.94 -38.92
N ALA A 166 -46.71 -22.72 -39.70
CA ALA A 166 -46.18 -23.72 -40.63
C ALA A 166 -45.04 -24.50 -39.98
N GLU A 167 -45.29 -25.77 -39.64
CA GLU A 167 -44.30 -26.67 -39.03
C GLU A 167 -43.77 -27.71 -40.03
N GLU A 168 -42.49 -28.04 -39.91
CA GLU A 168 -41.77 -29.10 -40.60
C GLU A 168 -41.34 -30.16 -39.58
N GLU A 169 -41.68 -31.44 -39.81
CA GLU A 169 -41.23 -32.53 -38.95
C GLU A 169 -39.75 -32.80 -39.21
N LEU A 170 -38.91 -32.75 -38.17
CA LEU A 170 -37.50 -33.09 -38.26
C LEU A 170 -37.32 -34.60 -37.99
N PRO A 171 -36.64 -35.35 -38.89
CA PRO A 171 -36.22 -36.71 -38.59
C PRO A 171 -35.26 -36.75 -37.39
N GLU A 172 -35.38 -37.76 -36.54
CA GLU A 172 -34.53 -37.95 -35.36
C GLU A 172 -33.04 -38.00 -35.72
N ALA A 173 -32.69 -38.70 -36.81
CA ALA A 173 -31.33 -38.76 -37.33
C ALA A 173 -30.79 -37.42 -37.87
N GLU A 174 -31.66 -36.44 -38.18
CA GLU A 174 -31.24 -35.09 -38.57
C GLU A 174 -31.07 -34.15 -37.37
N LEU A 175 -31.32 -34.57 -36.13
CA LEU A 175 -31.38 -33.66 -34.97
C LEU A 175 -30.47 -34.07 -33.81
N ILE A 176 -29.40 -33.31 -33.62
CA ILE A 176 -28.54 -33.40 -32.43
C ILE A 176 -29.11 -32.45 -31.37
N ILE A 177 -29.59 -33.02 -30.26
CA ILE A 177 -30.09 -32.30 -29.08
C ILE A 177 -29.01 -32.33 -27.99
N PHE A 178 -28.69 -31.18 -27.42
CA PHE A 178 -27.83 -31.03 -26.23
C PHE A 178 -28.69 -30.62 -25.05
N HIS A 179 -28.51 -31.28 -23.90
CA HIS A 179 -29.23 -30.98 -22.66
C HIS A 179 -28.26 -30.38 -21.64
N SER A 180 -28.64 -29.25 -21.03
CA SER A 180 -27.91 -28.69 -19.90
C SER A 180 -28.16 -29.55 -18.65
N PRO A 181 -27.13 -29.82 -17.82
CA PRO A 181 -27.32 -30.39 -16.48
C PRO A 181 -27.84 -29.35 -15.47
N ASN A 182 -27.70 -28.06 -15.81
CA ASN A 182 -28.14 -26.92 -15.00
C ASN A 182 -29.48 -26.37 -15.50
N ASP A 183 -30.31 -25.88 -14.59
CA ASP A 183 -31.59 -25.24 -14.91
C ASP A 183 -31.43 -23.98 -15.79
N PRO A 184 -32.39 -23.70 -16.70
CA PRO A 184 -32.33 -22.55 -17.60
C PRO A 184 -32.38 -21.21 -16.87
N LEU A 185 -31.36 -20.37 -17.07
CA LEU A 185 -31.18 -19.06 -16.43
C LEU A 185 -32.38 -18.12 -16.64
N LEU A 186 -33.09 -18.21 -17.77
CA LEU A 186 -34.28 -17.38 -18.03
C LEU A 186 -35.54 -17.78 -17.24
N VAL A 187 -35.52 -18.93 -16.57
CA VAL A 187 -36.59 -19.43 -15.69
C VAL A 187 -36.14 -19.40 -14.22
N ALA A 188 -35.04 -20.07 -13.89
CA ALA A 188 -34.54 -20.11 -12.51
C ALA A 188 -34.09 -18.72 -12.02
N GLY A 189 -33.36 -17.98 -12.85
CA GLY A 189 -32.90 -16.62 -12.56
C GLY A 189 -33.97 -15.52 -12.70
N ALA A 190 -35.20 -15.86 -13.11
CA ALA A 190 -36.22 -14.90 -13.50
C ALA A 190 -36.60 -13.87 -12.42
N ARG A 191 -36.41 -14.19 -11.14
CA ARG A 191 -36.61 -13.27 -10.01
C ARG A 191 -35.43 -12.29 -9.89
N ALA A 192 -34.21 -12.80 -9.69
CA ALA A 192 -33.00 -11.98 -9.52
C ALA A 192 -32.74 -11.05 -10.70
N ILE A 193 -32.95 -11.51 -11.95
CA ILE A 193 -32.81 -10.69 -13.16
C ILE A 193 -33.79 -9.50 -13.14
N ARG A 194 -35.05 -9.71 -12.70
CA ARG A 194 -36.01 -8.62 -12.54
C ARG A 194 -35.66 -7.69 -11.39
N THR A 195 -35.14 -8.21 -10.27
CA THR A 195 -34.64 -7.40 -9.16
C THR A 195 -33.56 -6.43 -9.65
N CYS A 196 -32.57 -6.90 -10.42
CA CYS A 196 -31.55 -6.05 -11.04
C CYS A 196 -32.18 -4.95 -11.94
N LEU A 197 -33.07 -5.32 -12.86
CA LEU A 197 -33.72 -4.37 -13.77
C LEU A 197 -34.59 -3.33 -13.01
N GLN A 198 -35.27 -3.72 -11.94
CA GLN A 198 -36.07 -2.83 -11.09
C GLN A 198 -35.18 -1.87 -10.27
N LEU A 199 -34.05 -2.35 -9.74
CA LEU A 199 -33.08 -1.53 -9.01
C LEU A 199 -32.34 -0.55 -9.93
N ASP A 200 -31.98 -0.97 -11.14
CA ASP A 200 -31.38 -0.09 -12.16
C ASP A 200 -32.40 0.96 -12.64
N ALA A 201 -33.66 0.58 -12.85
CA ALA A 201 -34.73 1.53 -13.15
C ALA A 201 -35.04 2.48 -11.97
N ALA A 202 -34.88 2.04 -10.72
CA ALA A 202 -34.99 2.88 -9.54
C ALA A 202 -33.83 3.88 -9.47
N ALA A 203 -32.59 3.44 -9.68
CA ALA A 203 -31.41 4.30 -9.75
C ALA A 203 -31.53 5.34 -10.87
N ALA A 204 -32.03 4.94 -12.05
CA ALA A 204 -32.29 5.84 -13.17
C ALA A 204 -33.37 6.88 -12.83
N ARG A 205 -34.45 6.51 -12.13
CA ARG A 205 -35.46 7.48 -11.64
C ARG A 205 -34.88 8.46 -10.64
N SER A 206 -34.09 7.99 -9.67
CA SER A 206 -33.43 8.86 -8.68
C SER A 206 -32.40 9.79 -9.30
N ALA A 207 -31.67 9.36 -10.34
CA ALA A 207 -30.74 10.19 -11.08
C ALA A 207 -31.43 11.21 -11.99
N ALA A 208 -32.56 10.86 -12.61
CA ALA A 208 -33.36 11.75 -13.46
C ALA A 208 -34.24 12.73 -12.66
N SER A 209 -34.51 12.45 -11.39
CA SER A 209 -35.27 13.32 -10.48
C SER A 209 -34.58 13.40 -9.10
N PRO A 210 -33.43 14.09 -9.00
CA PRO A 210 -32.68 14.23 -7.75
C PRO A 210 -33.34 15.19 -6.75
N MET A 211 -34.42 15.88 -7.15
CA MET A 211 -35.21 16.70 -6.23
C MET A 211 -36.04 15.81 -5.29
N PRO A 212 -36.07 16.09 -3.98
CA PRO A 212 -36.81 15.28 -3.02
C PRO A 212 -38.31 15.26 -3.32
N GLN A 213 -38.96 14.16 -2.95
CA GLN A 213 -40.41 14.10 -2.81
C GLN A 213 -40.88 15.11 -1.76
N GLY A 214 -42.17 15.38 -1.66
CA GLY A 214 -42.65 16.32 -0.65
C GLY A 214 -44.16 16.47 -0.61
N ILE A 215 -44.61 16.99 0.53
CA ILE A 215 -46.03 17.17 0.85
C ILE A 215 -46.30 18.66 0.95
N PHE A 216 -47.29 19.14 0.20
CA PHE A 216 -47.87 20.46 0.40
C PHE A 216 -48.79 20.43 1.62
N THR A 217 -48.56 21.33 2.56
CA THR A 217 -49.49 21.60 3.69
C THR A 217 -50.01 23.03 3.57
N PRO A 218 -51.27 23.32 3.93
CA PRO A 218 -51.74 24.70 4.03
C PRO A 218 -50.89 25.51 5.01
N ALA A 219 -50.76 26.80 4.76
CA ALA A 219 -50.17 27.75 5.68
C ALA A 219 -51.11 27.97 6.89
N GLU A 220 -50.54 28.33 8.03
CA GLU A 220 -51.29 28.57 9.27
C GLU A 220 -52.20 29.79 9.11
N GLY A 221 -53.53 29.56 9.07
CA GLY A 221 -54.53 30.59 8.81
C GLY A 221 -54.95 30.77 7.35
N ALA A 222 -54.55 29.89 6.42
CA ALA A 222 -55.09 29.87 5.06
C ALA A 222 -56.51 29.24 5.00
N ASP A 223 -57.37 29.79 4.13
CA ASP A 223 -58.65 29.14 3.78
C ASP A 223 -58.41 27.81 3.04
N PRO A 224 -59.33 26.82 3.16
CA PRO A 224 -59.26 25.59 2.37
C PRO A 224 -59.51 25.91 0.90
N ALA A 225 -58.54 25.58 0.04
CA ALA A 225 -58.69 25.68 -1.41
C ALA A 225 -59.75 24.69 -1.93
N GLU A 226 -60.44 25.05 -3.01
CA GLU A 226 -61.39 24.14 -3.68
C GLU A 226 -60.63 23.02 -4.41
N ASP A 227 -61.22 21.81 -4.47
CA ASP A 227 -60.52 20.60 -4.93
C ASP A 227 -59.96 20.74 -6.37
N ASP A 228 -60.67 21.45 -7.25
CA ASP A 228 -60.26 21.65 -8.65
C ASP A 228 -58.99 22.52 -8.78
N ASP A 229 -58.86 23.59 -7.98
CA ASP A 229 -57.65 24.45 -7.95
C ASP A 229 -56.41 23.66 -7.50
N VAL A 230 -56.59 22.74 -6.54
CA VAL A 230 -55.53 21.85 -6.04
C VAL A 230 -55.09 20.87 -7.13
N VAL A 231 -56.03 20.35 -7.93
CA VAL A 231 -55.73 19.46 -9.07
C VAL A 231 -54.99 20.21 -10.18
N GLU A 232 -55.39 21.43 -10.55
CA GLU A 232 -54.68 22.22 -11.55
C GLU A 232 -53.26 22.57 -11.09
N LEU A 233 -53.09 23.02 -9.84
CA LEU A 233 -51.77 23.33 -9.26
C LEU A 233 -50.84 22.10 -9.27
N MET A 234 -51.36 20.93 -8.89
CA MET A 234 -50.59 19.68 -8.90
C MET A 234 -50.23 19.22 -10.32
N ALA A 235 -51.10 19.46 -11.31
CA ALA A 235 -50.81 19.20 -12.71
C ALA A 235 -49.73 20.16 -13.27
N ALA A 236 -49.82 21.44 -12.94
CA ALA A 236 -48.82 22.46 -13.31
C ALA A 236 -47.45 22.15 -12.68
N TRP A 237 -47.42 21.83 -11.38
CA TRP A 237 -46.21 21.42 -10.65
C TRP A 237 -45.55 20.19 -11.26
N LYS A 238 -46.35 19.17 -11.63
CA LYS A 238 -45.89 17.97 -12.34
C LYS A 238 -45.27 18.32 -13.70
N SER A 239 -45.87 19.24 -14.45
CA SER A 239 -45.32 19.70 -15.75
C SER A 239 -44.02 20.50 -15.61
N ALA A 240 -43.91 21.35 -14.58
CA ALA A 240 -42.69 22.09 -14.28
C ALA A 240 -41.52 21.14 -13.94
N ARG A 241 -41.77 20.16 -13.06
CA ARG A 241 -40.78 19.13 -12.70
C ARG A 241 -40.34 18.28 -13.89
N GLN A 242 -41.26 17.86 -14.77
CA GLN A 242 -40.90 17.13 -15.99
C GLN A 242 -40.03 17.93 -16.98
N LYS A 243 -39.97 19.26 -16.84
CA LYS A 243 -39.17 20.17 -17.69
C LYS A 243 -37.89 20.64 -17.00
N ASN A 244 -37.61 20.22 -15.77
CA ASN A 244 -36.58 20.79 -14.89
C ASN A 244 -36.67 22.32 -14.76
N ALA A 245 -37.90 22.85 -14.75
CA ALA A 245 -38.16 24.29 -14.63
C ALA A 245 -38.41 24.70 -13.17
N ASP A 246 -38.02 25.93 -12.83
CA ASP A 246 -38.34 26.54 -11.53
C ASP A 246 -39.85 26.60 -11.32
N ALA A 247 -40.28 26.26 -10.10
CA ALA A 247 -41.69 26.11 -9.76
C ALA A 247 -42.09 27.04 -8.60
N TYR A 248 -43.10 27.88 -8.84
CA TYR A 248 -43.62 28.84 -7.88
C TYR A 248 -44.61 28.18 -6.91
N VAL A 249 -44.48 28.46 -5.61
CA VAL A 249 -45.40 28.00 -4.56
C VAL A 249 -46.21 29.21 -4.04
N PRO A 250 -47.56 29.21 -4.14
CA PRO A 250 -48.38 30.27 -3.59
C PRO A 250 -48.27 30.39 -2.07
N ALA A 251 -48.38 31.61 -1.52
CA ALA A 251 -48.19 31.87 -0.08
C ALA A 251 -49.18 31.14 0.86
N ALA A 252 -50.30 30.62 0.34
CA ALA A 252 -51.25 29.79 1.09
C ALA A 252 -50.76 28.35 1.32
N LEU A 253 -49.67 27.92 0.67
CA LEU A 253 -49.16 26.55 0.71
C LEU A 253 -47.68 26.52 1.09
N LYS A 254 -47.31 25.54 1.92
CA LYS A 254 -45.94 25.25 2.33
C LYS A 254 -45.51 23.92 1.74
N TYR A 255 -44.43 23.93 0.95
CA TYR A 255 -43.80 22.69 0.46
C TYR A 255 -42.86 22.12 1.51
N ASN A 256 -43.15 20.92 2.02
CA ASN A 256 -42.30 20.20 2.96
C ASN A 256 -41.55 19.09 2.21
N ALA A 257 -40.24 19.26 2.03
CA ALA A 257 -39.39 18.30 1.32
C ALA A 257 -39.12 17.04 2.16
N LEU A 258 -39.58 15.89 1.68
CA LEU A 258 -39.20 14.56 2.17
C LEU A 258 -37.86 14.18 1.53
N SER A 259 -36.77 14.67 2.13
CA SER A 259 -35.41 14.42 1.67
C SER A 259 -34.82 13.18 2.34
N TRP A 260 -34.79 12.06 1.61
CA TRP A 260 -33.97 10.90 1.92
C TRP A 260 -32.68 10.96 1.09
N ASN A 261 -31.52 10.73 1.70
CA ASN A 261 -30.28 10.62 0.92
C ASN A 261 -30.33 9.28 0.14
N PRO A 262 -29.91 9.22 -1.13
CA PRO A 262 -29.71 7.95 -1.83
C PRO A 262 -28.78 6.96 -1.10
N LYS A 263 -27.92 7.46 -0.19
CA LYS A 263 -27.14 6.67 0.77
C LYS A 263 -28.03 5.96 1.82
N ASP A 264 -29.01 6.66 2.39
CA ASP A 264 -29.91 6.14 3.43
C ASP A 264 -30.81 5.03 2.90
N LEU A 265 -31.12 5.06 1.60
CA LEU A 265 -31.89 4.05 0.88
C LEU A 265 -31.07 2.79 0.51
N GLN A 266 -29.77 2.74 0.87
CA GLN A 266 -28.85 1.61 0.61
C GLN A 266 -28.85 1.09 -0.84
N LEU A 267 -29.24 1.91 -1.82
CA LEU A 267 -29.51 1.46 -3.19
C LEU A 267 -28.25 0.91 -3.91
N ALA A 268 -27.06 1.36 -3.51
CA ALA A 268 -25.79 0.80 -3.98
C ALA A 268 -25.55 -0.63 -3.45
N GLU A 269 -25.81 -0.85 -2.16
CA GLU A 269 -25.66 -2.15 -1.49
C GLU A 269 -26.71 -3.15 -2.00
N ALA A 270 -27.95 -2.70 -2.23
CA ALA A 270 -29.00 -3.50 -2.85
C ALA A 270 -28.63 -3.95 -4.28
N ARG A 271 -28.03 -3.05 -5.09
CA ARG A 271 -27.52 -3.40 -6.43
C ARG A 271 -26.35 -4.38 -6.37
N GLN A 272 -25.44 -4.22 -5.41
CA GLN A 272 -24.37 -5.20 -5.18
C GLN A 272 -24.93 -6.57 -4.76
N HIS A 273 -25.88 -6.64 -3.83
CA HIS A 273 -26.51 -7.90 -3.44
C HIS A 273 -27.23 -8.60 -4.59
N ALA A 274 -27.93 -7.85 -5.44
CA ALA A 274 -28.59 -8.41 -6.62
C ALA A 274 -27.58 -9.01 -7.63
N VAL A 275 -26.37 -8.44 -7.76
CA VAL A 275 -25.28 -9.06 -8.54
C VAL A 275 -24.78 -10.34 -7.87
N LEU A 276 -24.70 -10.40 -6.54
CA LEU A 276 -24.35 -11.64 -5.81
C LEU A 276 -25.41 -12.75 -5.99
N GLU A 277 -26.69 -12.41 -6.14
CA GLU A 277 -27.73 -13.39 -6.49
C GLU A 277 -27.51 -13.99 -7.89
N ILE A 278 -27.16 -13.16 -8.89
CA ILE A 278 -26.79 -13.64 -10.23
C ILE A 278 -25.53 -14.51 -10.21
N ALA A 279 -24.52 -14.14 -9.42
CA ALA A 279 -23.28 -14.91 -9.24
C ALA A 279 -23.58 -16.32 -8.70
N ARG A 280 -24.28 -16.39 -7.55
CA ARG A 280 -24.68 -17.63 -6.87
C ARG A 280 -25.51 -18.55 -7.77
N LEU A 281 -26.38 -17.99 -8.60
CA LEU A 281 -27.31 -18.77 -9.44
C LEU A 281 -26.64 -19.45 -10.65
N VAL A 282 -25.43 -19.03 -11.03
CA VAL A 282 -24.65 -19.67 -12.11
C VAL A 282 -23.31 -20.25 -11.60
N GLY A 283 -23.04 -20.18 -10.30
CA GLY A 283 -21.80 -20.67 -9.68
C GLY A 283 -20.56 -19.80 -9.94
N VAL A 284 -20.70 -18.65 -10.61
CA VAL A 284 -19.58 -17.76 -10.93
C VAL A 284 -19.12 -17.00 -9.69
N ASP A 285 -17.81 -16.91 -9.49
CA ASP A 285 -17.25 -16.13 -8.39
C ASP A 285 -17.59 -14.63 -8.52
N PRO A 286 -18.04 -13.96 -7.44
CA PRO A 286 -18.40 -12.54 -7.45
C PRO A 286 -17.32 -11.59 -8.00
N GLU A 287 -16.04 -11.91 -7.86
CA GLU A 287 -14.94 -11.05 -8.30
C GLU A 287 -14.78 -11.07 -9.83
N ASP A 288 -15.18 -12.14 -10.52
CA ASP A 288 -15.26 -12.15 -11.98
C ASP A 288 -16.38 -11.25 -12.53
N LEU A 289 -17.38 -10.95 -11.69
CA LEU A 289 -18.44 -9.97 -11.96
C LEU A 289 -18.11 -8.56 -11.44
N GLY A 290 -16.92 -8.37 -10.83
CA GLY A 290 -16.44 -7.09 -10.33
C GLY A 290 -16.92 -6.71 -8.92
N VAL A 291 -17.43 -7.67 -8.13
CA VAL A 291 -17.89 -7.45 -6.75
C VAL A 291 -17.01 -8.23 -5.79
N SER A 292 -16.01 -7.57 -5.19
CA SER A 292 -15.22 -8.18 -4.11
C SER A 292 -16.07 -8.36 -2.85
N THR A 293 -16.05 -9.58 -2.33
CA THR A 293 -16.82 -10.00 -1.14
C THR A 293 -15.93 -10.26 0.07
N THR A 294 -14.62 -10.41 -0.12
CA THR A 294 -13.64 -10.60 0.96
C THR A 294 -12.32 -9.94 0.60
N SER A 295 -11.56 -9.47 1.59
CA SER A 295 -10.22 -8.90 1.38
C SER A 295 -9.14 -9.98 1.17
N ARG A 296 -9.40 -10.98 0.32
CA ARG A 296 -8.52 -12.14 0.08
C ARG A 296 -7.58 -11.89 -1.10
N THR A 297 -6.62 -10.99 -0.90
CA THR A 297 -5.66 -10.51 -1.93
C THR A 297 -4.72 -11.57 -2.52
N TYR A 298 -4.80 -12.84 -2.10
CA TYR A 298 -3.86 -13.91 -2.48
C TYR A 298 -4.57 -15.26 -2.69
N GLN A 299 -5.13 -15.46 -3.89
CA GLN A 299 -5.25 -16.79 -4.48
C GLN A 299 -4.44 -16.83 -5.78
N ASN A 300 -3.83 -17.98 -6.06
CA ASN A 300 -3.14 -18.23 -7.31
C ASN A 300 -4.14 -18.16 -8.48
N SER A 301 -3.82 -17.37 -9.51
CA SER A 301 -4.70 -17.18 -10.67
C SER A 301 -4.95 -18.48 -11.44
N GLU A 302 -4.01 -19.44 -11.40
CA GLU A 302 -4.18 -20.76 -12.00
C GLU A 302 -5.18 -21.63 -11.24
N ASP A 303 -5.18 -21.57 -9.91
CA ASP A 303 -6.11 -22.35 -9.09
C ASP A 303 -7.53 -21.74 -9.16
N ARG A 304 -7.61 -20.41 -9.31
CA ARG A 304 -8.87 -19.70 -9.61
C ARG A 304 -9.43 -20.07 -11.01
N LYS A 305 -8.56 -20.25 -12.02
CA LYS A 305 -8.95 -20.80 -13.34
C LYS A 305 -9.43 -22.25 -13.26
N LYS A 306 -8.76 -23.10 -12.47
CA LYS A 306 -9.14 -24.52 -12.28
C LYS A 306 -10.50 -24.62 -11.60
N ALA A 307 -10.71 -23.91 -10.49
CA ALA A 307 -12.02 -23.86 -9.82
C ALA A 307 -13.14 -23.39 -10.77
N PHE A 308 -12.92 -22.32 -11.55
CA PHE A 308 -13.92 -21.88 -12.54
C PHE A 308 -14.16 -22.90 -13.66
N LEU A 309 -13.12 -23.61 -14.12
CA LEU A 309 -13.27 -24.73 -15.05
C LEU A 309 -14.11 -25.85 -14.45
N ASP A 310 -13.78 -26.31 -13.24
CA ASP A 310 -14.39 -27.49 -12.63
C ASP A 310 -15.83 -27.21 -12.15
N ASP A 311 -16.05 -26.11 -11.42
CA ASP A 311 -17.33 -25.76 -10.79
C ASP A 311 -18.35 -25.18 -11.79
N VAL A 312 -17.91 -24.40 -12.79
CA VAL A 312 -18.81 -23.64 -13.68
C VAL A 312 -18.82 -24.17 -15.11
N LEU A 313 -17.65 -24.45 -15.71
CA LEU A 313 -17.58 -24.83 -17.12
C LEU A 313 -17.78 -26.33 -17.33
N GLY A 314 -17.26 -27.17 -16.43
CA GLY A 314 -17.29 -28.64 -16.47
C GLY A 314 -18.66 -29.25 -16.77
N PRO A 315 -19.76 -28.79 -16.14
CA PRO A 315 -21.09 -29.29 -16.44
C PRO A 315 -21.52 -29.06 -17.90
N TYR A 316 -21.23 -27.89 -18.48
CA TYR A 316 -21.54 -27.61 -19.89
C TYR A 316 -20.55 -28.29 -20.85
N LEU A 317 -19.29 -28.41 -20.43
CA LEU A 317 -18.21 -29.07 -21.16
C LEU A 317 -18.56 -30.54 -21.38
N HIS A 318 -18.81 -31.30 -20.32
CA HIS A 318 -19.16 -32.73 -20.43
C HIS A 318 -20.49 -32.95 -21.15
N ALA A 319 -21.51 -32.10 -20.94
CA ALA A 319 -22.77 -32.18 -21.69
C ALA A 319 -22.61 -32.03 -23.21
N ILE A 320 -21.56 -31.34 -23.66
CA ILE A 320 -21.19 -31.24 -25.08
C ILE A 320 -20.30 -32.41 -25.51
N GLU A 321 -19.29 -32.77 -24.72
CA GLU A 321 -18.37 -33.90 -24.99
C GLU A 321 -19.12 -35.23 -25.11
N ASP A 322 -19.92 -35.60 -24.11
CA ASP A 322 -20.68 -36.83 -24.07
C ASP A 322 -21.68 -36.89 -25.22
N ARG A 323 -22.36 -35.78 -25.54
CA ARG A 323 -23.35 -35.74 -26.62
C ARG A 323 -22.70 -35.88 -28.00
N LEU A 324 -21.54 -35.28 -28.21
CA LEU A 324 -20.78 -35.41 -29.46
C LEU A 324 -20.10 -36.78 -29.58
N GLY A 325 -19.72 -37.39 -28.45
CA GLY A 325 -19.18 -38.75 -28.36
C GLY A 325 -20.21 -39.88 -28.55
N MET A 326 -21.50 -39.56 -28.69
CA MET A 326 -22.53 -40.59 -28.91
C MET A 326 -22.41 -41.25 -30.29
N ASN A 327 -22.85 -42.52 -30.36
CA ASN A 327 -22.69 -43.40 -31.53
C ASN A 327 -23.49 -42.98 -32.78
N ASP A 328 -24.29 -41.92 -32.71
CA ASP A 328 -24.99 -41.28 -33.83
C ASP A 328 -24.18 -40.12 -34.45
N VAL A 329 -23.29 -39.49 -33.66
CA VAL A 329 -22.45 -38.36 -34.09
C VAL A 329 -21.01 -38.79 -34.39
N THR A 330 -20.42 -39.64 -33.54
CA THR A 330 -19.07 -40.22 -33.74
C THR A 330 -19.09 -41.74 -33.83
N PRO A 331 -18.08 -42.37 -34.48
CA PRO A 331 -18.02 -43.83 -34.58
C PRO A 331 -17.78 -44.53 -33.25
N ARG A 332 -18.24 -45.78 -33.15
CA ARG A 332 -18.03 -46.64 -31.96
C ARG A 332 -16.55 -46.72 -31.56
N GLY A 333 -16.27 -46.44 -30.29
CA GLY A 333 -14.92 -46.49 -29.71
C GLY A 333 -14.11 -45.19 -29.86
N TYR A 334 -14.69 -44.16 -30.48
CA TYR A 334 -14.17 -42.80 -30.47
C TYR A 334 -14.90 -41.99 -29.39
N TYR A 335 -14.27 -40.93 -28.90
CA TYR A 335 -14.87 -39.98 -27.97
C TYR A 335 -14.45 -38.55 -28.32
N THR A 336 -15.20 -37.55 -27.87
CA THR A 336 -14.92 -36.14 -28.11
C THR A 336 -14.41 -35.49 -26.83
N ARG A 337 -13.39 -34.63 -26.91
CA ARG A 337 -12.97 -33.75 -25.81
C ARG A 337 -12.60 -32.35 -26.27
N PHE A 338 -12.72 -31.39 -25.36
CA PHE A 338 -12.10 -30.07 -25.52
C PHE A 338 -10.59 -30.14 -25.23
N ASN A 339 -9.78 -29.42 -26.00
CA ASN A 339 -8.41 -29.11 -25.58
C ASN A 339 -8.45 -27.95 -24.57
N LEU A 340 -7.90 -28.17 -23.38
CA LEU A 340 -7.90 -27.21 -22.27
C LEU A 340 -6.53 -26.55 -22.04
N ASP A 341 -5.47 -27.03 -22.71
CA ASP A 341 -4.08 -26.70 -22.42
C ASP A 341 -3.79 -25.20 -22.64
N ALA A 342 -4.38 -24.62 -23.69
CA ALA A 342 -4.28 -23.20 -24.00
C ALA A 342 -5.00 -22.29 -22.97
N TYR A 343 -5.97 -22.82 -22.21
CA TYR A 343 -6.74 -22.09 -21.20
C TYR A 343 -6.15 -22.23 -19.79
N LEU A 344 -5.83 -23.46 -19.42
CA LEU A 344 -5.13 -23.81 -18.19
C LEU A 344 -3.63 -23.44 -18.21
N ARG A 345 -3.10 -22.97 -19.35
CA ARG A 345 -1.71 -22.51 -19.49
C ARG A 345 -1.33 -21.58 -18.34
N SER A 346 -0.37 -22.07 -17.58
CA SER A 346 0.28 -21.48 -16.42
C SER A 346 1.25 -20.37 -16.81
N ASP A 347 1.83 -19.71 -15.80
CA ASP A 347 3.04 -18.90 -16.02
C ASP A 347 4.09 -19.73 -16.79
N THR A 348 4.65 -19.11 -17.82
CA THR A 348 5.83 -19.58 -18.55
C THR A 348 6.97 -20.08 -17.65
N LEU A 349 7.29 -19.39 -16.55
CA LEU A 349 8.36 -19.83 -15.64
C LEU A 349 7.97 -21.12 -14.92
N THR A 350 6.81 -21.14 -14.24
CA THR A 350 6.31 -22.32 -13.51
C THR A 350 6.12 -23.52 -14.45
N ARG A 351 5.66 -23.31 -15.69
CA ARG A 351 5.49 -24.39 -16.67
C ARG A 351 6.82 -24.97 -17.14
N TYR A 352 7.80 -24.13 -17.45
CA TYR A 352 9.12 -24.61 -17.89
C TYR A 352 9.90 -25.25 -16.73
N GLN A 353 9.70 -24.82 -15.49
CA GLN A 353 10.20 -25.51 -14.29
C GLN A 353 9.55 -26.89 -14.12
N ALA A 354 8.23 -27.01 -14.31
CA ALA A 354 7.55 -28.30 -14.30
C ALA A 354 8.05 -29.23 -15.43
N TYR A 355 8.34 -28.69 -16.62
CA TYR A 355 8.96 -29.46 -17.71
C TYR A 355 10.39 -29.91 -17.38
N GLN A 356 11.20 -29.06 -16.73
CA GLN A 356 12.53 -29.45 -16.26
C GLN A 356 12.46 -30.61 -15.27
N ILE A 357 11.59 -30.52 -14.25
CA ILE A 357 11.37 -31.61 -13.29
C ILE A 357 10.86 -32.88 -14.00
N GLY A 358 9.99 -32.74 -14.99
CA GLY A 358 9.51 -33.85 -15.82
C GLY A 358 10.62 -34.54 -16.62
N LEU A 359 11.60 -33.80 -17.14
CA LEU A 359 12.80 -34.32 -17.80
C LEU A 359 13.75 -35.00 -16.81
N GLU A 360 13.99 -34.40 -15.64
CA GLU A 360 14.86 -34.95 -14.59
C GLU A 360 14.33 -36.27 -14.02
N VAL A 361 13.00 -36.40 -13.90
CA VAL A 361 12.32 -37.64 -13.49
C VAL A 361 12.17 -38.64 -14.66
N GLY A 362 12.38 -38.21 -15.90
CA GLY A 362 12.17 -39.03 -17.10
C GLY A 362 10.70 -39.33 -17.39
N ALA A 363 9.78 -38.51 -16.88
CA ALA A 363 8.32 -38.66 -17.04
C ALA A 363 7.80 -38.08 -18.36
N ILE A 364 8.56 -37.20 -19.00
CA ILE A 364 8.31 -36.62 -20.33
C ILE A 364 9.64 -36.45 -21.08
N THR A 365 9.57 -36.36 -22.41
CA THR A 365 10.73 -36.19 -23.30
C THR A 365 10.78 -34.80 -23.94
N HIS A 366 11.92 -34.47 -24.55
CA HIS A 366 12.11 -33.23 -25.31
C HIS A 366 11.22 -33.13 -26.56
N GLU A 367 10.68 -34.24 -27.06
CA GLU A 367 9.75 -34.26 -28.20
C GLU A 367 8.32 -33.97 -27.71
N GLU A 368 7.88 -34.63 -26.64
CA GLU A 368 6.56 -34.40 -26.01
C GLU A 368 6.42 -32.96 -25.46
N ILE A 369 7.48 -32.38 -24.87
CA ILE A 369 7.48 -30.97 -24.44
C ILE A 369 7.26 -30.02 -25.63
N ARG A 370 7.75 -30.37 -26.82
CA ARG A 370 7.56 -29.53 -28.01
C ARG A 370 6.15 -29.66 -28.56
N GLU A 371 5.57 -30.86 -28.53
CA GLU A 371 4.16 -31.09 -28.87
C GLU A 371 3.24 -30.28 -27.92
N LEU A 372 3.50 -30.30 -26.61
CA LEU A 372 2.76 -29.52 -25.59
C LEU A 372 2.92 -27.99 -25.71
N GLU A 373 3.99 -27.51 -26.35
CA GLU A 373 4.24 -26.09 -26.62
C GLU A 373 3.85 -25.67 -28.06
N ASP A 374 3.06 -26.49 -28.77
CA ASP A 374 2.62 -26.26 -30.16
C ASP A 374 3.78 -26.12 -31.17
N ARG A 375 4.97 -26.70 -30.88
CA ARG A 375 6.19 -26.58 -31.69
C ARG A 375 6.40 -27.82 -32.56
N PRO A 376 6.90 -27.66 -33.81
CA PRO A 376 7.24 -28.79 -34.66
C PRO A 376 8.35 -29.66 -34.01
N PRO A 377 8.37 -30.97 -34.27
CA PRO A 377 9.40 -31.87 -33.77
C PRO A 377 10.80 -31.45 -34.25
N LEU A 378 11.83 -31.87 -33.51
CA LEU A 378 13.22 -31.55 -33.82
C LEU A 378 13.68 -32.29 -35.08
N SER A 379 14.55 -31.68 -35.88
CA SER A 379 15.22 -32.40 -36.97
C SER A 379 16.23 -33.41 -36.39
N ALA A 380 16.59 -34.43 -37.17
CA ALA A 380 17.61 -35.41 -36.76
C ALA A 380 18.96 -34.75 -36.42
N GLU A 381 19.30 -33.64 -37.09
CA GLU A 381 20.48 -32.82 -36.81
C GLU A 381 20.37 -32.11 -35.45
N GLN A 382 19.21 -31.53 -35.13
CA GLN A 382 18.95 -30.89 -33.83
C GLN A 382 18.92 -31.89 -32.66
N LEU A 383 18.36 -33.09 -32.89
CA LEU A 383 18.42 -34.21 -31.93
C LEU A 383 19.85 -34.70 -31.68
N THR A 384 20.73 -34.58 -32.68
CA THR A 384 22.15 -34.91 -32.53
C THR A 384 22.86 -33.84 -31.70
N GLN A 385 22.65 -32.56 -32.02
CA GLN A 385 23.21 -31.43 -31.26
C GLN A 385 22.81 -31.42 -29.77
N LEU A 386 21.58 -31.80 -29.43
CA LEU A 386 21.12 -31.93 -28.04
C LEU A 386 21.75 -33.13 -27.31
N ARG A 387 22.01 -34.24 -28.01
CA ARG A 387 22.73 -35.40 -27.47
C ARG A 387 24.24 -35.15 -27.29
N GLU A 388 24.80 -34.17 -28.00
CA GLU A 388 26.20 -33.74 -27.88
C GLU A 388 26.46 -32.79 -26.69
N THR A 389 25.56 -32.77 -25.69
CA THR A 389 25.81 -32.12 -24.40
C THR A 389 26.98 -32.82 -23.68
N PRO A 390 28.11 -32.14 -23.37
CA PRO A 390 29.22 -32.78 -22.68
C PRO A 390 28.83 -33.24 -21.27
N ALA A 391 29.23 -34.45 -20.90
CA ALA A 391 29.09 -34.90 -19.51
C ALA A 391 29.91 -33.98 -18.58
N LEU A 392 29.31 -33.56 -17.48
CA LEU A 392 30.01 -32.81 -16.42
C LEU A 392 31.24 -33.60 -15.96
N PRO A 393 32.43 -32.99 -15.87
CA PRO A 393 33.62 -33.68 -15.38
C PRO A 393 33.40 -34.09 -13.92
N ALA A 394 33.81 -35.32 -13.59
CA ALA A 394 33.69 -35.82 -12.22
C ALA A 394 34.49 -34.95 -11.25
N ALA A 395 33.90 -34.66 -10.07
CA ALA A 395 34.51 -33.79 -9.07
C ALA A 395 35.87 -34.36 -8.59
N PRO A 396 36.95 -33.55 -8.58
CA PRO A 396 38.25 -34.00 -8.11
C PRO A 396 38.24 -34.18 -6.59
N THR A 397 38.56 -35.40 -6.12
CA THR A 397 38.79 -35.68 -4.71
C THR A 397 40.14 -35.10 -4.28
N ALA A 398 40.13 -33.90 -3.70
CA ALA A 398 41.31 -33.30 -3.10
C ALA A 398 41.57 -33.91 -1.70
N GLN A 399 42.64 -34.68 -1.56
CA GLN A 399 43.39 -34.79 -0.32
C GLN A 399 44.61 -33.87 -0.44
N GLU A 400 44.86 -33.06 0.59
CA GLU A 400 46.00 -32.14 0.62
C GLU A 400 47.18 -32.76 1.38
N ASP A 401 48.35 -32.82 0.74
CA ASP A 401 49.67 -33.07 1.33
C ASP A 401 50.64 -32.02 0.73
N ILE A 402 51.54 -31.42 1.55
CA ILE A 402 52.29 -30.20 1.18
C ILE A 402 53.80 -30.31 1.56
N GLU A 403 54.72 -30.14 0.59
CA GLU A 403 56.17 -29.77 0.68
C GLU A 403 56.76 -29.74 -0.77
N VAL A 404 57.84 -29.03 -1.16
CA VAL A 404 58.67 -27.95 -0.55
C VAL A 404 59.29 -27.05 -1.66
N ASN A 405 59.92 -25.93 -1.29
CA ASN A 405 60.50 -24.88 -2.17
C ASN A 405 61.76 -25.31 -2.98
N THR A 406 62.12 -24.65 -4.09
CA THR A 406 62.92 -23.39 -4.23
C THR A 406 63.16 -23.12 -5.76
N PHE A 407 63.87 -22.13 -6.34
CA PHE A 407 64.80 -21.01 -6.04
C PHE A 407 64.79 -20.07 -7.30
N SER A 408 65.37 -18.86 -7.44
CA SER A 408 66.06 -17.84 -6.60
C SER A 408 66.10 -16.48 -7.37
N SER A 409 66.84 -15.45 -6.91
CA SER A 409 67.01 -14.15 -7.61
C SER A 409 68.33 -13.44 -7.25
N PRO A 410 68.79 -12.45 -8.06
CA PRO A 410 69.69 -11.38 -7.59
C PRO A 410 69.10 -9.96 -7.74
N MET A 411 69.53 -9.03 -6.88
CA MET A 411 69.09 -7.61 -6.82
C MET A 411 70.03 -6.65 -7.56
N ILE A 412 69.56 -5.40 -7.79
CA ILE A 412 70.31 -4.15 -7.56
C ILE A 412 69.33 -2.97 -7.41
N GLU A 413 69.74 -1.92 -6.70
CA GLU A 413 68.91 -0.79 -6.21
C GLU A 413 68.53 0.27 -7.27
N LEU A 414 67.49 1.07 -6.95
CA LEU A 414 67.52 2.51 -7.20
C LEU A 414 66.84 3.28 -6.05
N LYS A 415 67.16 4.57 -5.91
CA LYS A 415 66.92 5.38 -4.70
C LYS A 415 65.51 5.96 -4.60
N LEU A 416 65.06 6.19 -3.36
CA LEU A 416 64.05 7.21 -3.06
C LEU A 416 64.69 8.60 -3.05
N GLU A 417 64.07 9.56 -3.73
CA GLU A 417 64.11 10.98 -3.37
C GLU A 417 62.66 11.41 -3.08
N ALA A 418 62.47 12.22 -2.03
CA ALA A 418 61.15 12.61 -1.57
C ALA A 418 60.81 14.04 -2.04
N GLN A 419 59.66 14.18 -2.70
CA GLN A 419 58.93 15.45 -2.80
C GLN A 419 57.48 15.19 -2.37
N ALA A 420 56.91 16.10 -1.58
CA ALA A 420 55.64 15.89 -0.89
C ALA A 420 54.60 16.94 -1.28
N THR A 421 53.44 16.48 -1.77
CA THR A 421 52.12 17.13 -1.77
C THR A 421 51.09 16.10 -2.24
N GLY A 422 49.88 15.99 -1.68
CA GLY A 422 49.35 16.62 -0.45
C GLY A 422 48.03 15.99 -0.01
N SER A 423 47.84 15.84 1.30
CA SER A 423 46.57 15.59 2.04
C SER A 423 45.46 14.74 1.39
N THR A 424 45.32 13.50 1.84
CA THR A 424 44.05 12.77 1.83
C THR A 424 43.07 13.32 2.89
N PHE A 425 41.76 13.13 2.67
CA PHE A 425 40.70 13.42 3.63
C PHE A 425 40.92 12.63 4.95
N SER A 426 40.72 13.28 6.09
CA SER A 426 40.99 12.71 7.41
C SER A 426 40.02 13.27 8.46
N VAL A 427 39.47 12.39 9.31
CA VAL A 427 38.41 12.72 10.28
C VAL A 427 38.94 12.58 11.71
N ASP A 428 39.08 13.72 12.39
CA ASP A 428 39.22 13.80 13.84
C ASP A 428 37.81 13.88 14.47
N ARG A 429 37.52 13.06 15.48
CA ARG A 429 36.15 12.90 16.00
C ARG A 429 35.81 13.81 17.19
N GLU A 430 36.78 14.55 17.74
CA GLU A 430 36.55 15.35 18.97
C GLU A 430 36.39 16.86 18.71
N SER A 431 36.97 17.42 17.65
CA SER A 431 37.21 18.88 17.61
C SER A 431 36.06 19.79 17.11
N ARG A 432 34.99 19.27 16.48
CA ARG A 432 33.87 20.07 15.91
C ARG A 432 34.35 21.19 14.97
N THR A 433 35.16 20.83 13.98
CA THR A 433 35.72 21.78 13.01
C THR A 433 35.45 21.41 11.56
N ILE A 434 35.29 22.43 10.71
CA ILE A 434 35.24 22.31 9.24
C ILE A 434 36.52 22.98 8.71
N THR A 435 37.25 22.30 7.83
CA THR A 435 38.46 22.82 7.19
C THR A 435 38.35 22.68 5.67
N GLY A 436 38.73 23.70 4.91
CA GLY A 436 38.70 23.64 3.45
C GLY A 436 39.24 24.88 2.75
N LEU A 437 39.37 24.80 1.43
CA LEU A 437 39.80 25.91 0.60
C LEU A 437 38.62 26.88 0.42
N ALA A 438 38.77 28.13 0.85
CA ALA A 438 37.71 29.14 0.75
C ALA A 438 37.80 30.00 -0.52
N VAL A 439 39.01 30.20 -1.05
CA VAL A 439 39.25 30.90 -2.33
C VAL A 439 40.50 30.33 -3.00
N PRO A 440 40.43 29.72 -4.19
CA PRO A 440 41.60 29.43 -5.01
C PRO A 440 42.21 30.73 -5.57
N TYR A 441 43.53 30.89 -5.49
CA TYR A 441 44.20 32.05 -6.08
C TYR A 441 44.47 31.87 -7.58
N GLY A 442 44.37 32.96 -8.35
CA GLY A 442 44.59 32.95 -9.80
C GLY A 442 43.45 32.34 -10.64
N LYS A 443 42.45 31.70 -10.04
CA LYS A 443 41.25 31.21 -10.75
C LYS A 443 40.17 32.29 -10.86
N THR A 444 39.30 32.17 -11.86
CA THR A 444 38.19 33.10 -12.14
C THR A 444 36.84 32.47 -11.79
N ALA A 445 35.95 33.25 -11.18
CA ALA A 445 34.59 32.83 -10.82
C ALA A 445 33.55 33.86 -11.24
N ARG A 446 32.33 33.42 -11.57
CA ARG A 446 31.22 34.32 -11.88
C ARG A 446 30.27 34.46 -10.69
N SER A 447 30.14 35.67 -10.13
CA SER A 447 29.21 35.95 -9.03
C SER A 447 28.70 37.39 -9.11
N GLY A 448 27.47 37.65 -8.67
CA GLY A 448 26.84 38.98 -8.77
C GLY A 448 26.80 39.56 -10.19
N GLY A 449 26.76 38.70 -11.21
CA GLY A 449 26.80 39.09 -12.63
C GLY A 449 28.20 39.36 -13.21
N LYS A 450 29.25 39.54 -12.38
CA LYS A 450 30.63 39.82 -12.80
C LYS A 450 31.55 38.60 -12.68
N LEU A 451 32.68 38.63 -13.38
CA LEU A 451 33.82 37.73 -13.15
C LEU A 451 34.76 38.32 -12.11
N TRP A 452 35.24 37.49 -11.17
CA TRP A 452 36.14 37.87 -10.08
C TRP A 452 37.38 36.98 -10.05
N GLN A 453 38.52 37.54 -9.67
CA GLN A 453 39.75 36.81 -9.40
C GLN A 453 40.45 37.40 -8.16
N PHE A 454 40.92 36.52 -7.27
CA PHE A 454 41.70 36.89 -6.10
C PHE A 454 43.17 36.43 -6.23
N SER A 455 44.05 37.06 -5.46
CA SER A 455 45.47 36.73 -5.40
C SER A 455 45.97 36.82 -3.95
N LYS A 456 47.13 36.22 -3.68
CA LYS A 456 47.78 36.24 -2.38
C LYS A 456 47.98 37.67 -1.87
N GLY A 457 47.62 37.94 -0.62
CA GLY A 457 47.64 39.27 0.00
C GLY A 457 46.50 40.22 -0.37
N THR A 458 45.51 39.79 -1.18
CA THR A 458 44.39 40.67 -1.59
C THR A 458 43.19 40.64 -0.64
N LEU A 459 43.06 39.62 0.22
CA LEU A 459 41.98 39.49 1.20
C LEU A 459 42.40 40.11 2.54
N VAL A 460 41.57 41.01 3.08
CA VAL A 460 41.90 41.80 4.28
C VAL A 460 40.91 41.53 5.40
N PHE A 461 41.39 41.10 6.56
CA PHE A 461 40.61 40.92 7.78
C PHE A 461 41.40 41.43 9.00
N SER A 462 40.70 41.92 10.03
CA SER A 462 41.32 42.53 11.22
C SER A 462 41.60 41.54 12.36
N ASP A 463 40.89 40.42 12.39
CA ASP A 463 41.02 39.33 13.36
C ASP A 463 40.38 38.09 12.73
N VAL A 464 41.06 36.93 12.77
CA VAL A 464 40.54 35.66 12.25
C VAL A 464 39.17 35.32 12.86
N SER A 465 39.01 35.50 14.17
CA SER A 465 37.80 35.16 14.91
C SER A 465 36.58 36.05 14.59
N ARG A 466 36.80 37.18 13.89
CA ARG A 466 35.71 38.04 13.39
C ARG A 466 35.04 37.45 12.15
N VAL A 467 35.77 36.71 11.31
CA VAL A 467 35.21 36.00 10.15
C VAL A 467 34.29 34.87 10.65
N LYS A 468 33.04 34.87 10.18
CA LYS A 468 32.02 33.89 10.57
C LYS A 468 31.85 32.82 9.50
N LEU A 469 31.48 31.62 9.94
CA LEU A 469 30.90 30.61 9.08
C LEU A 469 29.40 30.85 9.06
N LEU A 470 28.84 31.23 7.90
CA LEU A 470 27.40 31.38 7.71
C LEU A 470 26.83 30.16 6.97
N ALA A 471 25.51 29.96 7.07
CA ALA A 471 24.75 29.07 6.22
C ALA A 471 24.24 29.83 4.98
N GLY A 472 24.71 29.45 3.78
CA GLY A 472 24.12 29.92 2.51
C GLY A 472 24.01 31.43 2.32
N HIS A 473 25.01 32.21 2.79
CA HIS A 473 25.03 33.69 2.78
C HIS A 473 23.97 34.41 3.63
N ASP A 474 23.21 33.71 4.48
CA ASP A 474 22.29 34.37 5.42
C ASP A 474 23.04 34.90 6.66
N TRP A 475 23.13 36.22 6.74
CA TRP A 475 23.70 36.98 7.86
C TRP A 475 23.00 36.76 9.22
N LYS A 476 21.84 36.10 9.23
CA LYS A 476 21.15 35.66 10.46
C LYS A 476 21.57 34.26 10.92
N GLN A 477 22.15 33.45 10.03
CA GLN A 477 22.47 32.03 10.27
C GLN A 477 23.97 31.81 10.43
N ALA A 478 24.57 32.45 11.45
CA ALA A 478 25.97 32.28 11.80
C ALA A 478 26.20 30.97 12.57
N VAL A 479 26.56 29.91 11.87
CA VAL A 479 26.76 28.55 12.42
C VAL A 479 28.15 28.35 13.05
N GLY A 480 29.13 29.22 12.78
CA GLY A 480 30.48 29.10 13.35
C GLY A 480 31.36 30.35 13.24
N LYS A 481 32.64 30.20 13.62
CA LYS A 481 33.67 31.24 13.47
C LYS A 481 34.98 30.64 12.98
N ALA A 482 35.77 31.41 12.23
CA ALA A 482 37.11 30.95 11.84
C ALA A 482 38.04 30.87 13.06
N THR A 483 38.93 29.88 13.03
CA THR A 483 40.00 29.63 14.00
C THR A 483 41.38 29.64 13.35
N SER A 484 41.48 29.38 12.05
CA SER A 484 42.64 29.74 11.23
C SER A 484 42.24 30.18 9.82
N LEU A 485 43.05 31.05 9.23
CA LEU A 485 42.95 31.55 7.86
C LEU A 485 44.39 31.68 7.31
N GLU A 486 44.79 30.79 6.42
CA GLU A 486 46.18 30.61 5.98
C GLU A 486 46.30 30.75 4.46
N GLU A 487 47.13 31.69 4.00
CA GLU A 487 47.38 31.91 2.57
C GLU A 487 48.38 30.88 2.02
N THR A 488 47.87 29.75 1.55
CA THR A 488 48.65 28.77 0.78
C THR A 488 48.86 29.26 -0.66
N ASP A 489 49.74 28.61 -1.42
CA ASP A 489 49.94 28.96 -2.83
C ASP A 489 48.81 28.43 -3.74
N ALA A 490 47.99 27.49 -3.26
CA ALA A 490 46.74 27.11 -3.91
C ALA A 490 45.60 28.13 -3.66
N GLY A 491 45.64 28.84 -2.53
CA GLY A 491 44.57 29.75 -2.12
C GLY A 491 44.45 29.96 -0.60
N LEU A 492 43.38 30.64 -0.18
CA LEU A 492 43.07 30.83 1.24
C LEU A 492 42.48 29.55 1.83
N MET A 493 43.26 28.86 2.66
CA MET A 493 42.82 27.73 3.48
C MET A 493 42.13 28.26 4.73
N ALA A 494 40.94 27.75 5.05
CA ALA A 494 40.14 28.21 6.17
C ALA A 494 39.75 27.05 7.10
N LYS A 495 39.91 27.24 8.41
CA LYS A 495 39.45 26.33 9.45
C LYS A 495 38.48 27.04 10.38
N PHE A 496 37.32 26.43 10.62
CA PHE A 496 36.24 26.97 11.44
C PHE A 496 35.93 26.05 12.62
N SER A 497 35.56 26.65 13.76
CA SER A 497 34.87 25.95 14.85
C SER A 497 33.37 26.21 14.73
N VAL A 498 32.60 25.12 14.71
CA VAL A 498 31.14 25.14 14.54
C VAL A 498 30.46 25.18 15.91
N ALA A 499 29.42 26.00 16.05
CA ALA A 499 28.69 26.18 17.30
C ALA A 499 28.03 24.87 17.78
N ARG A 500 27.69 24.80 19.07
CA ARG A 500 26.91 23.71 19.66
C ARG A 500 25.42 24.10 19.65
N GLY A 501 24.54 23.24 19.15
CA GLY A 501 23.11 23.49 19.01
C GLY A 501 22.61 23.27 17.57
N PRO A 502 21.28 23.17 17.36
CA PRO A 502 20.69 22.51 16.20
C PRO A 502 21.22 22.95 14.83
N GLU A 503 21.39 24.26 14.59
CA GLU A 503 21.91 24.76 13.31
C GLU A 503 23.40 24.43 13.08
N GLY A 504 24.20 24.40 14.14
CA GLY A 504 25.61 24.00 14.07
C GLY A 504 25.78 22.49 13.95
N ASP A 505 24.91 21.71 14.58
CA ASP A 505 24.84 20.25 14.39
C ASP A 505 24.40 19.89 12.96
N ARG A 506 23.35 20.54 12.45
CA ARG A 506 22.89 20.43 11.06
C ARG A 506 23.97 20.83 10.06
N ALA A 507 24.71 21.90 10.30
CA ALA A 507 25.80 22.34 9.42
C ALA A 507 26.97 21.36 9.39
N LEU A 508 27.29 20.68 10.50
CA LEU A 508 28.29 19.60 10.51
C LEU A 508 27.82 18.39 9.72
N THR A 509 26.60 17.90 9.95
CA THR A 509 26.04 16.74 9.22
C THR A 509 25.95 17.00 7.71
N LEU A 510 25.45 18.16 7.28
CA LEU A 510 25.37 18.49 5.85
C LEU A 510 26.75 18.62 5.18
N ALA A 511 27.80 18.98 5.92
CA ALA A 511 29.18 18.97 5.41
C ALA A 511 29.81 17.57 5.43
N GLU A 512 29.49 16.74 6.43
CA GLU A 512 29.95 15.35 6.57
C GLU A 512 29.35 14.46 5.47
N ASP A 513 28.06 14.61 5.17
CA ASP A 513 27.33 13.93 4.09
C ASP A 513 27.69 14.47 2.68
N GLY A 514 28.58 15.48 2.59
CA GLY A 514 28.97 16.12 1.32
C GLY A 514 27.86 16.95 0.64
N VAL A 515 26.71 17.14 1.28
CA VAL A 515 25.56 17.89 0.74
C VAL A 515 25.86 19.39 0.62
N TRP A 516 26.58 19.94 1.61
CA TRP A 516 27.12 21.31 1.62
C TRP A 516 28.66 21.24 1.67
N ASP A 517 29.27 20.74 0.59
CA ASP A 517 30.72 20.58 0.45
C ASP A 517 31.48 21.88 0.08
N GLY A 518 30.78 22.95 -0.28
CA GLY A 518 31.37 24.21 -0.75
C GLY A 518 31.62 25.26 0.35
N LEU A 519 32.72 26.00 0.19
CA LEU A 519 33.01 27.23 0.94
C LEU A 519 33.02 28.42 -0.01
N SER A 520 32.32 29.51 0.32
CA SER A 520 32.21 30.69 -0.53
C SER A 520 32.39 31.96 0.27
N VAL A 521 33.32 32.84 -0.15
CA VAL A 521 33.57 34.11 0.55
C VAL A 521 32.57 35.21 0.21
N GLY A 522 32.25 36.03 1.21
CA GLY A 522 31.53 37.28 1.09
C GLY A 522 32.45 38.45 1.43
N VAL A 523 32.53 39.43 0.53
CA VAL A 523 33.39 40.62 0.69
C VAL A 523 32.55 41.84 1.06
N ALA A 524 33.01 42.63 2.03
CA ALA A 524 32.32 43.81 2.50
C ALA A 524 32.42 44.99 1.51
N GLN A 525 31.54 45.98 1.70
CA GLN A 525 31.62 47.25 0.98
C GLN A 525 32.95 47.97 1.28
N GLY A 526 33.52 48.61 0.26
CA GLY A 526 34.83 49.28 0.33
C GLY A 526 35.99 48.50 -0.31
N GLY A 527 35.75 47.33 -0.89
CA GLY A 527 36.78 46.61 -1.66
C GLY A 527 37.26 47.36 -2.90
N ILE A 528 38.57 47.39 -3.12
CA ILE A 528 39.26 47.98 -4.26
C ILE A 528 39.58 46.88 -5.27
N TYR A 529 39.16 47.08 -6.53
CA TYR A 529 39.32 46.14 -7.63
C TYR A 529 39.83 46.85 -8.89
N SER A 530 40.61 46.16 -9.71
CA SER A 530 40.97 46.58 -11.07
C SER A 530 40.26 45.66 -12.06
N GLU A 531 39.46 46.24 -12.94
CA GLU A 531 38.91 45.52 -14.09
C GLU A 531 39.99 45.37 -15.16
N LYS A 532 40.22 44.16 -15.67
CA LYS A 532 41.04 43.88 -16.85
C LYS A 532 40.37 42.77 -17.65
N ASN A 533 40.21 42.97 -18.97
CA ASN A 533 39.58 42.00 -19.88
C ASN A 533 38.21 41.46 -19.37
N GLY A 534 37.41 42.30 -18.68
CA GLY A 534 36.11 41.92 -18.10
C GLY A 534 36.17 41.15 -16.77
N VAL A 535 37.36 40.91 -16.21
CA VAL A 535 37.56 40.28 -14.90
C VAL A 535 37.89 41.34 -13.85
N MET A 536 37.17 41.31 -12.73
CA MET A 536 37.45 42.11 -11.54
C MET A 536 38.57 41.45 -10.71
N HIS A 537 39.81 41.91 -10.87
CA HIS A 537 40.92 41.49 -10.02
C HIS A 537 40.85 42.24 -8.68
N ALA A 538 40.85 41.52 -7.56
CA ALA A 538 40.96 42.12 -6.24
C ALA A 538 42.34 42.78 -6.05
N ILE A 539 42.36 43.98 -5.47
CA ILE A 539 43.57 44.67 -4.99
C ILE A 539 43.56 44.68 -3.46
N ALA A 540 42.43 45.06 -2.86
CA ALA A 540 42.19 44.97 -1.43
C ALA A 540 40.70 44.69 -1.18
N ALA A 541 40.37 43.49 -0.72
CA ALA A 541 39.01 42.98 -0.56
C ALA A 541 38.75 42.66 0.93
N PRO A 542 37.97 43.47 1.66
CA PRO A 542 37.70 43.24 3.08
C PRO A 542 36.80 42.01 3.28
N LEU A 543 37.37 40.92 3.79
CA LEU A 543 36.67 39.66 4.00
C LEU A 543 35.63 39.82 5.13
N ALA A 544 34.36 39.63 4.81
CA ALA A 544 33.24 39.87 5.71
C ALA A 544 32.78 38.59 6.39
N GLU A 545 32.63 37.53 5.62
CA GLU A 545 32.16 36.21 6.03
C GLU A 545 32.70 35.12 5.10
N ILE A 546 32.51 33.86 5.48
CA ILE A 546 32.65 32.71 4.58
C ILE A 546 31.43 31.81 4.81
N SER A 547 30.70 31.49 3.75
CA SER A 547 29.51 30.65 3.82
C SER A 547 29.81 29.20 3.47
N LEU A 548 29.24 28.29 4.25
CA LEU A 548 29.04 26.89 3.89
C LEU A 548 27.85 26.82 2.91
N THR A 549 28.02 26.15 1.77
CA THR A 549 27.05 26.18 0.66
C THR A 549 27.16 24.93 -0.23
N PRO A 550 26.06 24.40 -0.81
CA PRO A 550 26.11 23.34 -1.82
C PRO A 550 26.67 23.82 -3.18
N CYS A 551 26.77 25.14 -3.38
CA CYS A 551 27.30 25.73 -4.61
C CYS A 551 28.19 26.93 -4.25
N PRO A 552 29.53 26.76 -4.20
CA PRO A 552 30.45 27.85 -3.97
C PRO A 552 30.68 28.67 -5.24
N ALA A 553 31.10 29.94 -5.10
CA ALA A 553 31.38 30.79 -6.26
C ALA A 553 32.59 30.29 -7.09
N PHE A 554 33.58 29.67 -6.45
CA PHE A 554 34.72 29.02 -7.09
C PHE A 554 34.59 27.51 -6.90
N ASP A 555 34.68 26.73 -7.96
CA ASP A 555 34.44 25.28 -7.86
C ASP A 555 35.53 24.54 -7.06
N ASP A 556 36.79 25.00 -7.09
CA ASP A 556 37.83 24.43 -6.22
C ASP A 556 37.65 24.77 -4.72
N ALA A 557 36.75 25.70 -4.36
CA ALA A 557 36.57 26.12 -2.97
C ALA A 557 35.68 25.11 -2.20
N ARG A 558 36.27 23.97 -1.87
CA ARG A 558 35.63 22.85 -1.18
C ARG A 558 36.16 22.62 0.24
N VAL A 559 35.29 22.06 1.07
CA VAL A 559 35.59 21.43 2.35
C VAL A 559 36.53 20.23 2.11
N GLN A 560 37.62 20.18 2.85
CA GLN A 560 38.66 19.15 2.74
C GLN A 560 38.73 18.22 3.97
N ALA A 561 38.16 18.63 5.10
CA ALA A 561 37.96 17.79 6.27
C ALA A 561 36.80 18.31 7.13
N VAL A 562 35.95 17.38 7.58
CA VAL A 562 34.95 17.62 8.62
C VAL A 562 35.31 16.78 9.83
N ALA A 563 35.44 17.44 10.97
CA ALA A 563 35.69 16.82 12.27
C ALA A 563 34.40 16.93 13.09
N ALA A 564 33.52 15.93 12.97
CA ALA A 564 32.21 15.90 13.62
C ALA A 564 32.08 14.68 14.57
N SER A 565 31.23 14.84 15.58
CA SER A 565 30.72 13.75 16.41
C SER A 565 29.21 13.91 16.53
N SER A 566 28.48 13.06 15.80
CA SER A 566 27.02 13.05 15.70
C SER A 566 26.36 12.37 16.92
N ALA A 567 26.51 12.99 18.09
CA ALA A 567 25.77 12.62 19.30
C ALA A 567 24.29 13.09 19.22
N PHE A 568 23.55 12.63 18.20
CA PHE A 568 22.13 12.93 18.02
C PHE A 568 21.24 11.88 18.68
N THR A 569 21.43 11.67 19.98
CA THR A 569 20.36 11.19 20.86
C THR A 569 19.53 12.40 21.32
N GLY A 570 18.20 12.24 21.36
CA GLY A 570 17.33 13.20 22.04
C GLY A 570 17.76 13.31 23.51
N LYS A 571 17.64 14.51 24.10
CA LYS A 571 18.13 14.78 25.47
C LYS A 571 17.44 13.91 26.53
N GLU A 572 18.15 12.89 26.99
CA GLU A 572 18.08 12.36 28.35
C GLU A 572 19.44 12.52 29.03
N ILE A 573 19.46 12.67 30.35
CA ILE A 573 20.66 13.02 31.11
C ILE A 573 21.26 11.75 31.71
N ALA A 574 22.40 11.32 31.20
CA ALA A 574 23.17 10.20 31.76
C ALA A 574 23.92 10.59 33.04
N MET A 575 24.20 9.61 33.89
CA MET A 575 25.00 9.76 35.12
C MET A 575 26.10 8.68 35.17
N GLU A 576 27.20 8.99 35.85
CA GLU A 576 28.27 8.03 36.13
C GLU A 576 27.89 7.12 37.32
N CYS A 577 28.38 5.88 37.30
CA CYS A 577 28.15 4.92 38.39
C CYS A 577 29.41 4.76 39.26
N ASP A 578 29.35 5.28 40.49
CA ASP A 578 30.44 5.27 41.49
C ASP A 578 30.99 3.86 41.81
N LYS A 579 30.24 2.78 41.54
CA LYS A 579 30.67 1.39 41.79
C LYS A 579 31.55 0.80 40.69
N CYS A 580 31.51 1.31 39.46
CA CYS A 580 32.23 0.74 38.32
C CYS A 580 33.03 1.75 37.49
N GLY A 581 32.81 3.06 37.65
CA GLY A 581 33.53 4.10 36.92
C GLY A 581 33.18 4.18 35.43
N HIS A 582 31.97 3.77 35.06
CA HIS A 582 31.45 3.87 33.68
C HIS A 582 30.13 4.65 33.65
N VAL A 583 29.88 5.32 32.52
CA VAL A 583 28.62 6.02 32.24
C VAL A 583 27.58 5.01 31.79
N HIS A 584 26.41 5.02 32.42
CA HIS A 584 25.27 4.18 32.01
C HIS A 584 24.15 5.06 31.44
N ALA A 585 23.36 4.49 30.53
CA ALA A 585 22.05 5.05 30.21
C ALA A 585 21.15 5.00 31.46
N ALA A 586 20.26 5.98 31.62
CA ALA A 586 19.37 6.05 32.77
C ALA A 586 18.54 4.75 32.89
N GLY A 587 18.61 4.08 34.05
CA GLY A 587 17.80 2.89 34.34
C GLY A 587 18.52 1.53 34.38
N VAL A 588 19.85 1.46 34.40
CA VAL A 588 20.57 0.19 34.66
C VAL A 588 20.94 0.11 36.15
N VAL A 589 20.25 -0.75 36.90
CA VAL A 589 20.26 -0.73 38.38
C VAL A 589 21.38 -1.58 39.01
N GLU A 590 21.88 -2.62 38.32
CA GLU A 590 22.95 -3.48 38.85
C GLU A 590 24.11 -3.69 37.86
N CYS A 591 25.30 -3.88 38.41
CA CYS A 591 26.55 -4.08 37.67
C CYS A 591 27.32 -5.29 38.25
N THR A 592 27.45 -6.36 37.47
CA THR A 592 28.12 -7.61 37.86
C THR A 592 29.35 -7.88 37.00
N THR A 593 30.51 -8.02 37.63
CA THR A 593 31.86 -8.10 37.03
C THR A 593 32.61 -9.36 37.52
N PRO A 594 33.86 -9.64 37.11
CA PRO A 594 34.52 -9.67 35.78
C PRO A 594 35.14 -11.09 35.59
N PRO A 595 36.38 -11.32 35.08
CA PRO A 595 37.16 -10.75 33.95
C PRO A 595 37.27 -11.79 32.79
N ALA A 596 38.04 -11.65 31.69
CA ALA A 596 39.22 -10.84 31.45
C ALA A 596 39.48 -10.52 29.96
N THR A 597 39.98 -9.31 29.72
CA THR A 597 40.88 -8.95 28.62
C THR A 597 42.06 -8.16 29.21
N PHE A 598 43.22 -8.20 28.56
CA PHE A 598 44.48 -7.70 29.12
C PHE A 598 44.55 -6.17 29.06
N ASP A 599 44.62 -5.49 30.21
CA ASP A 599 45.01 -4.07 30.27
C ASP A 599 46.55 -3.96 30.26
N LEU A 600 47.07 -3.03 29.47
CA LEU A 600 48.49 -2.73 29.30
C LEU A 600 48.83 -1.26 29.59
N SER A 601 47.93 -0.53 30.26
CA SER A 601 48.08 0.90 30.55
C SER A 601 47.83 1.33 32.01
N SER A 602 47.71 0.40 32.97
CA SER A 602 47.66 0.77 34.40
C SER A 602 48.49 -0.09 35.38
N LYS A 603 49.80 0.24 35.53
CA LYS A 603 50.40 0.60 36.84
C LYS A 603 51.90 0.97 36.81
N VAL A 604 52.15 2.23 37.20
CA VAL A 604 53.27 2.69 38.04
C VAL A 604 54.67 2.12 37.76
N VAL A 605 55.45 2.87 36.98
CA VAL A 605 56.86 3.14 37.33
C VAL A 605 57.16 4.62 37.15
N ALA A 606 57.23 5.35 38.27
CA ALA A 606 58.02 6.59 38.28
C ALA A 606 59.51 6.17 38.24
N ALA A 607 60.28 6.74 37.31
CA ALA A 607 61.68 6.40 37.02
C ALA A 607 61.93 5.00 36.40
N LEU A 608 61.40 4.76 35.20
CA LEU A 608 62.10 3.90 34.22
C LEU A 608 63.31 4.67 33.67
N THR A 609 64.46 4.01 33.55
CA THR A 609 65.66 4.64 32.96
C THR A 609 65.62 4.59 31.43
N ALA A 610 66.40 5.48 30.79
CA ALA A 610 66.45 5.61 29.34
C ALA A 610 66.90 4.33 28.59
N ASP A 611 67.49 3.37 29.28
CA ASP A 611 67.95 2.11 28.70
C ASP A 611 66.90 1.00 28.82
N GLN A 612 66.09 0.98 29.89
CA GLN A 612 64.94 0.08 30.02
C GLN A 612 63.86 0.40 28.97
N ALA A 613 63.67 1.69 28.65
CA ALA A 613 62.79 2.11 27.56
C ALA A 613 63.29 1.61 26.18
N LYS A 614 64.60 1.57 25.95
CA LYS A 614 65.19 1.08 24.69
C LYS A 614 64.98 -0.41 24.50
N GLU A 615 65.10 -1.23 25.55
CA GLU A 615 64.86 -2.68 25.45
C GLU A 615 63.39 -2.98 25.10
N GLN A 616 62.43 -2.27 25.70
CA GLN A 616 61.01 -2.46 25.38
C GLN A 616 60.65 -1.97 23.96
N ILE A 617 61.18 -0.83 23.53
CA ILE A 617 60.99 -0.33 22.15
C ILE A 617 61.65 -1.28 21.14
N LYS A 618 62.81 -1.85 21.46
CA LYS A 618 63.47 -2.85 20.61
C LYS A 618 62.66 -4.14 20.51
N ALA A 619 62.11 -4.65 21.62
CA ALA A 619 61.27 -5.85 21.61
C ALA A 619 60.03 -5.68 20.68
N LEU A 620 59.40 -4.51 20.69
CA LEU A 620 58.30 -4.18 19.76
C LEU A 620 58.75 -4.14 18.29
N PHE A 621 59.96 -3.64 18.01
CA PHE A 621 60.54 -3.66 16.66
C PHE A 621 60.95 -5.08 16.19
N ASP A 622 61.43 -5.93 17.10
CA ASP A 622 61.75 -7.34 16.86
C ASP A 622 60.47 -8.22 16.72
N GLU A 623 59.29 -7.68 17.07
CA GLU A 623 57.98 -8.29 16.85
C GLU A 623 57.32 -7.80 15.53
N TRP A 624 57.44 -6.52 15.20
CA TRP A 624 56.98 -5.95 13.90
C TRP A 624 57.80 -6.42 12.68
N SER A 625 59.03 -6.90 12.88
CA SER A 625 59.94 -7.31 11.79
C SER A 625 59.80 -8.77 11.34
N LYS A 626 58.82 -9.52 11.88
CA LYS A 626 58.51 -10.89 11.46
C LYS A 626 57.32 -10.90 10.50
N PRO A 627 57.47 -11.33 9.23
CA PRO A 627 56.33 -11.48 8.34
C PRO A 627 55.40 -12.57 8.88
N LYS A 628 54.13 -12.24 9.09
CA LYS A 628 53.07 -13.23 9.30
C LYS A 628 52.58 -13.68 7.92
N GLU A 629 52.73 -14.97 7.66
CA GLU A 629 52.30 -15.62 6.43
C GLU A 629 50.83 -16.05 6.57
N GLY A 630 50.03 -15.86 5.50
CA GLY A 630 48.63 -16.27 5.46
C GLY A 630 47.60 -15.24 5.94
N ASP A 631 47.40 -14.16 5.17
CA ASP A 631 46.06 -13.66 4.78
C ASP A 631 46.20 -12.48 3.79
N LEU A 632 45.80 -12.69 2.53
CA LEU A 632 45.77 -11.64 1.50
C LEU A 632 44.51 -11.79 0.62
N PRO A 633 43.60 -10.80 0.58
CA PRO A 633 42.54 -10.77 -0.41
C PRO A 633 43.11 -10.57 -1.83
N PRO A 634 42.38 -10.99 -2.88
CA PRO A 634 42.89 -10.98 -4.25
C PRO A 634 43.20 -9.56 -4.76
N ARG A 635 44.26 -9.46 -5.55
CA ARG A 635 44.84 -8.20 -6.04
C ARG A 635 44.19 -7.80 -7.37
N GLU A 636 43.18 -6.93 -7.34
CA GLU A 636 42.64 -6.34 -8.57
C GLU A 636 43.71 -5.55 -9.32
N THR A 637 43.83 -5.81 -10.62
CA THR A 637 44.73 -5.11 -11.53
C THR A 637 44.07 -3.83 -12.02
N VAL A 638 44.21 -2.75 -11.25
CA VAL A 638 43.82 -1.40 -11.70
C VAL A 638 44.64 -1.06 -12.95
N GLY A 639 43.97 -0.91 -14.08
CA GLY A 639 44.58 -0.48 -15.34
C GLY A 639 45.13 0.93 -15.23
N VAL A 640 46.23 1.22 -15.93
CA VAL A 640 46.83 2.56 -15.94
C VAL A 640 45.94 3.51 -16.75
N VAL A 641 45.06 4.24 -16.06
CA VAL A 641 44.26 5.31 -16.65
C VAL A 641 45.12 6.57 -16.77
N THR A 642 45.64 6.82 -17.96
CA THR A 642 46.28 8.10 -18.29
C THR A 642 45.22 9.20 -18.30
N PRO A 643 45.32 10.27 -17.49
CA PRO A 643 44.33 11.34 -17.49
C PRO A 643 44.43 12.15 -18.79
N GLN A 644 43.43 12.03 -19.66
CA GLN A 644 43.23 12.95 -20.78
C GLN A 644 42.45 14.18 -20.30
N PHE A 645 42.99 15.37 -20.58
CA PHE A 645 42.28 16.62 -20.37
C PHE A 645 41.43 16.92 -21.61
N ASP A 646 40.11 16.73 -21.51
CA ASP A 646 39.17 16.96 -22.61
C ASP A 646 38.56 18.36 -22.54
N VAL A 647 38.79 19.18 -23.56
CA VAL A 647 38.32 20.58 -23.63
C VAL A 647 37.08 20.64 -24.50
N LYS A 648 35.90 20.59 -23.88
CA LYS A 648 34.62 20.61 -24.59
C LYS A 648 34.24 22.03 -25.02
N GLU A 649 34.68 22.40 -26.22
CA GLU A 649 34.17 23.56 -26.98
C GLU A 649 32.73 23.29 -27.48
N GLU A 650 31.96 24.35 -27.78
CA GLU A 650 30.62 24.17 -28.35
C GLU A 650 30.67 23.62 -29.79
N LEU A 651 29.74 22.72 -30.14
CA LEU A 651 29.64 22.16 -31.48
C LEU A 651 29.41 23.28 -32.54
N PRO A 652 30.17 23.31 -33.65
CA PRO A 652 30.09 24.36 -34.68
C PRO A 652 28.71 24.51 -35.37
N TYR A 653 27.89 23.46 -35.31
CA TYR A 653 26.59 23.35 -35.97
C TYR A 653 25.52 23.00 -34.94
N LYS A 654 24.34 23.62 -35.06
CA LYS A 654 23.21 23.41 -34.15
C LYS A 654 21.96 23.05 -34.95
N PHE A 655 21.17 22.11 -34.43
CA PHE A 655 19.95 21.60 -35.05
C PHE A 655 18.73 21.94 -34.21
N ASP A 656 17.57 22.11 -34.85
CA ASP A 656 16.29 22.12 -34.15
C ASP A 656 15.76 20.70 -33.87
N ARG A 657 14.67 20.58 -33.10
CA ARG A 657 14.01 19.28 -32.82
C ARG A 657 13.37 18.62 -34.05
N GLY A 658 13.32 19.28 -35.21
CA GLY A 658 12.87 18.73 -36.48
C GLY A 658 14.02 18.28 -37.40
N GLY A 659 15.28 18.46 -36.99
CA GLY A 659 16.46 18.14 -37.80
C GLY A 659 16.90 19.24 -38.78
N ASN A 660 16.33 20.45 -38.70
CA ASN A 660 16.75 21.57 -39.52
C ASN A 660 18.00 22.24 -38.94
N PHE A 661 18.88 22.75 -39.81
CA PHE A 661 20.02 23.58 -39.38
C PHE A 661 19.54 24.93 -38.84
N LEU A 662 19.98 25.27 -37.63
CA LEU A 662 19.87 26.62 -37.08
C LEU A 662 21.03 27.49 -37.63
N PRO A 663 20.84 28.80 -37.85
CA PRO A 663 21.92 29.68 -38.26
C PRO A 663 23.04 29.78 -37.21
N THR A 664 24.25 29.34 -37.56
CA THR A 664 25.49 29.59 -36.81
C THR A 664 26.51 30.29 -37.73
N GLU A 665 27.71 30.61 -37.22
CA GLU A 665 28.76 31.28 -38.00
C GLU A 665 29.38 30.38 -39.10
N HIS A 666 29.07 29.07 -39.10
CA HIS A 666 29.58 28.10 -40.08
C HIS A 666 28.43 27.31 -40.72
N VAL A 667 28.45 27.19 -42.05
CA VAL A 667 27.41 26.50 -42.81
C VAL A 667 27.92 25.13 -43.23
N PHE A 668 27.37 24.07 -42.63
CA PHE A 668 27.80 22.68 -42.82
C PHE A 668 27.95 22.27 -44.30
N SER A 669 27.02 22.69 -45.16
CA SER A 669 27.07 22.39 -46.59
C SER A 669 28.14 23.16 -47.36
N ALA A 670 28.63 24.31 -46.85
CA ALA A 670 29.77 25.02 -47.43
C ALA A 670 31.08 24.33 -47.03
N ASP A 671 31.25 24.03 -45.75
CA ASP A 671 32.42 23.33 -45.20
C ASP A 671 32.60 21.95 -45.83
N LEU A 672 31.52 21.20 -46.06
CA LEU A 672 31.55 19.91 -46.77
C LEU A 672 32.01 20.06 -48.24
N HIS A 673 31.64 21.14 -48.93
CA HIS A 673 32.15 21.43 -50.28
C HIS A 673 33.62 21.86 -50.26
N GLU A 674 34.10 22.50 -49.20
CA GLU A 674 35.51 22.86 -49.04
C GLU A 674 36.37 21.62 -48.78
N MET A 675 35.95 20.76 -47.83
CA MET A 675 36.54 19.45 -47.55
C MET A 675 36.64 18.58 -48.82
N ALA A 676 35.56 18.51 -49.61
CA ALA A 676 35.53 17.78 -50.88
C ALA A 676 36.46 18.38 -51.95
N ARG A 677 36.57 19.72 -52.05
CA ARG A 677 37.50 20.41 -52.97
C ARG A 677 38.96 20.23 -52.57
N ALA A 678 39.25 20.18 -51.27
CA ALA A 678 40.59 19.96 -50.72
C ALA A 678 41.05 18.48 -50.79
N ARG A 679 40.13 17.54 -51.09
CA ARG A 679 40.35 16.08 -50.94
C ARG A 679 40.78 15.72 -49.51
N ASP A 680 40.09 16.32 -48.55
CA ASP A 680 40.31 16.14 -47.12
C ASP A 680 39.39 15.02 -46.58
N GLU A 681 39.57 13.81 -47.12
CA GLU A 681 38.66 12.65 -46.90
C GLU A 681 38.55 12.21 -45.43
N PHE A 682 39.51 12.60 -44.59
CA PHE A 682 39.56 12.27 -43.16
C PHE A 682 39.36 13.50 -42.25
N GLY A 683 39.19 14.69 -42.84
CA GLY A 683 39.00 15.96 -42.12
C GLY A 683 40.18 16.41 -41.27
N ASP A 684 41.41 16.00 -41.61
CA ASP A 684 42.64 16.35 -40.89
C ASP A 684 43.35 17.59 -41.47
N ARG A 685 43.10 17.92 -42.75
CA ARG A 685 43.90 18.86 -43.54
C ARG A 685 43.32 20.27 -43.62
N THR A 686 42.02 20.42 -43.36
CA THR A 686 41.31 21.70 -43.42
C THR A 686 40.49 21.94 -42.15
N GLU A 687 40.38 23.20 -41.72
CA GLU A 687 39.54 23.54 -40.56
C GLU A 687 38.05 23.26 -40.82
N ALA A 688 37.61 23.33 -42.08
CA ALA A 688 36.28 22.89 -42.50
C ALA A 688 36.09 21.38 -42.29
N GLY A 689 37.04 20.56 -42.76
CA GLY A 689 37.04 19.11 -42.56
C GLY A 689 37.04 18.72 -41.08
N LYS A 690 37.85 19.40 -40.25
CA LYS A 690 37.87 19.19 -38.79
C LYS A 690 36.51 19.46 -38.15
N ARG A 691 35.85 20.57 -38.49
CA ARG A 691 34.49 20.89 -37.98
C ARG A 691 33.46 19.85 -38.41
N VAL A 692 33.50 19.38 -39.67
CA VAL A 692 32.60 18.33 -40.18
C VAL A 692 32.82 17.00 -39.45
N MET A 693 34.08 16.56 -39.31
CA MET A 693 34.42 15.30 -38.64
C MET A 693 34.20 15.34 -37.12
N ALA A 694 34.37 16.50 -36.47
CA ALA A 694 34.01 16.69 -35.07
C ALA A 694 32.51 16.49 -34.82
N LEU A 695 31.65 17.02 -35.69
CA LEU A 695 30.20 16.77 -35.62
C LEU A 695 29.87 15.27 -35.80
N ILE A 696 30.47 14.63 -36.81
CA ILE A 696 30.25 13.20 -37.08
C ILE A 696 30.69 12.37 -35.87
N LYS A 697 31.86 12.63 -35.29
CA LYS A 697 32.34 11.92 -34.09
C LYS A 697 31.36 12.11 -32.92
N ALA A 698 30.97 13.35 -32.61
CA ALA A 698 30.04 13.64 -31.52
C ALA A 698 28.62 13.07 -31.72
N THR A 699 28.24 12.70 -32.94
CA THR A 699 26.94 12.07 -33.25
C THR A 699 26.95 10.56 -33.06
N PHE A 700 28.14 9.93 -33.03
CA PHE A 700 28.33 8.47 -32.89
C PHE A 700 29.22 8.07 -31.70
N ASP A 701 29.55 9.01 -30.80
CA ASP A 701 30.25 8.74 -29.54
C ASP A 701 29.28 8.03 -28.57
N VAL A 702 29.47 6.72 -28.41
CA VAL A 702 28.72 5.90 -27.44
C VAL A 702 29.57 5.77 -26.19
N ASP A 703 29.13 6.39 -25.10
CA ASP A 703 29.80 6.26 -23.80
C ASP A 703 29.68 4.81 -23.30
N THR A 704 30.82 4.12 -23.19
CA THR A 704 30.88 2.72 -22.75
C THR A 704 30.83 2.57 -21.23
N THR A 705 30.78 3.67 -20.48
CA THR A 705 30.69 3.69 -19.02
C THR A 705 29.26 3.94 -18.51
N ASP A 706 28.40 4.60 -19.28
CA ASP A 706 26.97 4.74 -18.96
C ASP A 706 26.15 3.49 -19.33
N VAL A 707 26.40 2.41 -18.58
CA VAL A 707 25.58 1.20 -18.61
C VAL A 707 24.16 1.42 -18.06
N ALA A 708 23.82 2.56 -17.44
CA ALA A 708 22.47 2.81 -16.93
C ALA A 708 21.46 3.08 -18.07
N THR A 709 21.93 3.50 -19.25
CA THR A 709 21.09 3.54 -20.47
C THR A 709 20.76 2.16 -21.04
N VAL A 710 21.62 1.16 -20.81
CA VAL A 710 21.48 -0.23 -21.32
C VAL A 710 20.79 -1.14 -20.29
N ASN A 711 21.07 -0.92 -19.01
CA ASN A 711 20.53 -1.64 -17.86
C ASN A 711 20.16 -0.62 -16.76
N PRO A 712 19.01 0.07 -16.88
CA PRO A 712 18.58 1.05 -15.89
C PRO A 712 18.37 0.40 -14.52
N THR A 713 18.57 1.18 -13.44
CA THR A 713 18.36 0.72 -12.07
C THR A 713 16.87 0.49 -11.78
N ILE A 714 16.35 -0.67 -12.19
CA ILE A 714 14.97 -1.08 -11.95
C ILE A 714 14.78 -1.30 -10.44
N GLN A 715 14.09 -0.35 -9.80
CA GLN A 715 13.57 -0.54 -8.44
C GLN A 715 12.63 -1.75 -8.41
N ARG A 716 12.72 -2.56 -7.35
CA ARG A 716 11.88 -3.75 -7.13
C ARG A 716 11.03 -3.62 -5.86
N PRO A 717 9.97 -2.79 -5.86
CA PRO A 717 9.06 -2.64 -4.71
C PRO A 717 8.40 -3.94 -4.24
N ASP A 718 8.29 -4.93 -5.12
CA ASP A 718 7.77 -6.27 -4.82
C ASP A 718 8.67 -7.07 -3.87
N MET A 719 9.94 -6.68 -3.71
CA MET A 719 10.87 -7.27 -2.74
C MET A 719 10.92 -6.53 -1.39
N TYR A 720 10.13 -5.47 -1.21
CA TYR A 720 10.13 -4.69 0.02
C TYR A 720 9.34 -5.40 1.14
N VAL A 721 10.03 -5.80 2.20
CA VAL A 721 9.43 -6.48 3.35
C VAL A 721 8.87 -5.45 4.34
N ASP A 722 7.57 -5.52 4.61
CA ASP A 722 6.89 -4.63 5.54
C ASP A 722 7.35 -4.87 7.00
N GLN A 723 7.36 -3.82 7.84
CA GLN A 723 7.74 -3.97 9.24
C GLN A 723 6.64 -4.67 10.04
N ARG A 724 7.03 -5.47 11.03
CA ARG A 724 6.09 -6.29 11.82
C ARG A 724 5.13 -5.44 12.65
N ASP A 725 3.85 -5.70 12.47
CA ASP A 725 2.74 -5.13 13.26
C ASP A 725 2.97 -5.33 14.77
N TYR A 726 2.80 -4.26 15.56
CA TYR A 726 2.81 -4.34 17.02
C TYR A 726 1.44 -4.75 17.57
N ARG A 727 1.44 -5.29 18.80
CA ARG A 727 0.22 -5.46 19.60
C ARG A 727 -0.08 -4.18 20.36
N THR A 728 -1.36 -3.84 20.50
CA THR A 728 -1.86 -2.66 21.23
C THR A 728 -2.67 -3.10 22.46
N PRO A 729 -2.01 -3.61 23.52
CA PRO A 729 -2.70 -4.21 24.67
C PRO A 729 -3.61 -3.22 25.42
N LEU A 730 -3.17 -1.98 25.70
CA LEU A 730 -4.01 -0.98 26.37
C LEU A 730 -5.24 -0.61 25.55
N TRP A 731 -5.05 -0.33 24.26
CA TRP A 731 -6.14 0.04 23.36
C TRP A 731 -7.18 -1.08 23.23
N ASN A 732 -6.73 -2.34 23.22
CA ASN A 732 -7.61 -3.51 23.09
C ASN A 732 -8.55 -3.70 24.29
N PHE A 733 -8.17 -3.27 25.50
CA PHE A 733 -9.07 -3.32 26.67
C PHE A 733 -10.21 -2.29 26.57
N ILE A 734 -9.93 -1.09 26.05
CA ILE A 734 -10.83 0.06 26.19
C ILE A 734 -11.65 0.38 24.93
N THR A 735 -11.27 -0.18 23.78
CA THR A 735 -11.88 0.14 22.48
C THR A 735 -13.37 -0.21 22.42
N LYS A 736 -14.21 0.79 22.14
CA LYS A 736 -15.67 0.67 21.93
C LYS A 736 -16.07 1.00 20.47
N GLY A 737 -15.11 0.97 19.54
CA GLY A 737 -15.34 1.24 18.11
C GLY A 737 -15.21 2.71 17.71
N ALA A 738 -16.02 3.15 16.74
CA ALA A 738 -15.99 4.52 16.22
C ALA A 738 -16.76 5.51 17.13
N PRO A 739 -16.40 6.82 17.16
CA PRO A 739 -17.12 7.82 17.96
C PRO A 739 -18.59 7.95 17.51
N PRO A 740 -19.58 8.00 18.42
CA PRO A 740 -21.00 7.91 18.07
C PRO A 740 -21.50 8.96 17.05
N ASN A 741 -21.01 10.20 17.16
CA ASN A 741 -21.35 11.31 16.25
C ASN A 741 -20.20 11.65 15.27
N GLY A 742 -19.26 10.71 15.06
CA GLY A 742 -18.09 10.88 14.21
C GLY A 742 -17.12 11.95 14.70
N VAL A 743 -17.29 13.17 14.19
CA VAL A 743 -16.40 14.32 14.46
C VAL A 743 -16.98 15.27 15.52
N GLN A 744 -18.30 15.29 15.69
CA GLN A 744 -18.95 16.26 16.57
C GLN A 744 -18.75 15.90 18.05
N PRO A 745 -18.54 16.90 18.93
CA PRO A 745 -18.56 16.68 20.37
C PRO A 745 -19.87 16.04 20.83
N PHE A 746 -19.80 15.13 21.79
CA PHE A 746 -20.97 14.46 22.34
C PHE A 746 -20.96 14.48 23.87
N ALA A 747 -22.15 14.57 24.47
CA ALA A 747 -22.30 14.45 25.91
C ALA A 747 -22.26 12.97 26.30
N PHE A 748 -21.24 12.57 27.04
CA PHE A 748 -21.15 11.26 27.67
C PHE A 748 -21.75 11.36 29.09
N PRO A 749 -22.84 10.62 29.39
CA PRO A 749 -23.48 10.69 30.70
C PRO A 749 -22.60 10.03 31.76
N LYS A 750 -22.41 10.72 32.88
CA LYS A 750 -21.60 10.28 34.02
C LYS A 750 -22.47 10.18 35.27
N PHE A 751 -22.40 9.05 35.94
CA PHE A 751 -22.95 8.93 37.29
C PHE A 751 -22.12 9.80 38.25
N SER A 752 -22.78 10.49 39.18
CA SER A 752 -22.09 11.36 40.14
C SER A 752 -22.40 11.00 41.58
N SER A 753 -23.66 10.71 41.93
CA SER A 753 -24.02 10.10 43.21
C SER A 753 -25.47 9.63 43.25
N SER A 754 -25.77 8.69 44.14
CA SER A 754 -27.12 8.37 44.58
C SER A 754 -27.17 8.15 46.08
N SER A 755 -28.15 8.70 46.78
CA SER A 755 -28.31 8.53 48.23
C SER A 755 -29.78 8.46 48.61
N GLY A 756 -30.13 7.53 49.51
CA GLY A 756 -31.51 7.39 50.03
C GLY A 756 -32.57 6.93 49.02
N LEU A 757 -32.19 6.41 47.84
CA LEU A 757 -33.16 5.98 46.81
C LEU A 757 -34.04 4.80 47.23
N VAL A 758 -33.58 3.99 48.19
CA VAL A 758 -34.33 2.89 48.81
C VAL A 758 -34.02 2.91 50.30
N GLY A 759 -35.04 2.71 51.13
CA GLY A 759 -34.93 2.61 52.59
C GLY A 759 -36.22 2.08 53.20
N ASP A 760 -36.16 1.67 54.46
CA ASP A 760 -37.32 1.16 55.18
C ASP A 760 -38.35 2.29 55.40
N HIS A 761 -39.62 2.00 55.08
CA HIS A 761 -40.74 2.91 55.33
C HIS A 761 -41.83 2.20 56.12
N THR A 762 -42.57 2.95 56.95
CA THR A 762 -43.71 2.41 57.68
C THR A 762 -44.91 2.30 56.74
N GLN A 763 -45.68 1.21 56.86
CA GLN A 763 -46.89 1.02 56.08
C GLN A 763 -47.87 2.19 56.30
N GLY A 764 -48.22 2.91 55.23
CA GLY A 764 -49.09 4.09 55.28
C GLY A 764 -48.38 5.44 55.36
N THR A 765 -47.04 5.48 55.34
CA THR A 765 -46.26 6.71 55.12
C THR A 765 -45.45 6.61 53.83
N GLU A 766 -45.54 7.62 52.97
CA GLU A 766 -44.69 7.74 51.78
C GLU A 766 -43.19 7.78 52.18
N PRO A 767 -42.30 7.06 51.48
CA PRO A 767 -40.86 7.12 51.74
C PRO A 767 -40.28 8.49 51.36
N THR A 768 -39.28 8.94 52.11
CA THR A 768 -38.51 10.15 51.76
C THR A 768 -37.82 9.98 50.41
N SER A 769 -38.07 10.88 49.46
CA SER A 769 -37.41 10.87 48.16
C SER A 769 -35.88 10.98 48.29
N GLY A 770 -35.17 9.97 47.82
CA GLY A 770 -33.71 10.01 47.70
C GLY A 770 -33.22 10.93 46.58
N THR A 771 -31.92 11.22 46.60
CA THR A 771 -31.23 12.04 45.59
C THR A 771 -30.54 11.15 44.56
N PHE A 772 -30.69 11.47 43.28
CA PHE A 772 -29.92 10.89 42.17
C PHE A 772 -29.30 12.03 41.36
N VAL A 773 -27.98 12.01 41.18
CA VAL A 773 -27.23 13.04 40.46
C VAL A 773 -26.43 12.40 39.33
N THR A 774 -26.75 12.80 38.11
CA THR A 774 -25.94 12.56 36.91
C THR A 774 -25.33 13.85 36.41
N THR A 775 -24.06 13.81 36.05
CA THR A 775 -23.37 14.88 35.32
C THR A 775 -23.16 14.44 33.86
N ASN A 776 -22.80 15.37 32.98
CA ASN A 776 -22.44 15.05 31.59
C ASN A 776 -21.01 15.51 31.33
N GLN A 777 -20.17 14.62 30.81
CA GLN A 777 -18.84 14.96 30.32
C GLN A 777 -18.94 15.23 28.81
N THR A 778 -18.62 16.44 28.35
CA THR A 778 -18.50 16.72 26.91
C THR A 778 -17.21 16.09 26.39
N ILE A 779 -17.34 15.12 25.49
CA ILE A 779 -16.22 14.46 24.81
C ILE A 779 -16.05 15.09 23.43
N THR A 780 -14.89 15.67 23.17
CA THR A 780 -14.51 16.24 21.86
C THR A 780 -13.57 15.27 21.15
N PRO A 781 -13.93 14.70 19.99
CA PRO A 781 -13.02 13.88 19.19
C PRO A 781 -11.83 14.68 18.67
N THR A 782 -10.62 14.29 19.05
CA THR A 782 -9.37 14.94 18.63
C THR A 782 -8.91 14.36 17.30
N PRO A 783 -8.65 15.18 16.26
CA PRO A 783 -8.09 14.70 15.01
C PRO A 783 -6.67 14.15 15.21
N THR A 784 -6.27 13.22 14.37
CA THR A 784 -4.89 12.73 14.27
C THR A 784 -4.61 12.38 12.81
N SER A 785 -3.45 12.80 12.31
CA SER A 785 -3.15 12.74 10.88
C SER A 785 -1.64 12.72 10.62
N GLY A 786 -1.23 12.24 9.45
CA GLY A 786 0.14 12.31 8.96
C GLY A 786 0.18 12.40 7.44
N LYS A 787 1.30 12.86 6.87
CA LYS A 787 1.55 12.84 5.41
C LYS A 787 2.91 12.24 5.09
N ALA A 788 3.03 11.69 3.89
CA ALA A 788 4.27 11.29 3.25
C ALA A 788 4.26 11.78 1.80
N SER A 789 5.30 12.51 1.39
CA SER A 789 5.46 13.03 0.03
C SER A 789 6.36 12.09 -0.78
N ILE A 790 5.93 11.76 -2.00
CA ILE A 790 6.68 10.93 -2.96
C ILE A 790 6.77 11.66 -4.30
N THR A 791 7.85 11.44 -5.06
CA THR A 791 8.02 12.14 -6.35
C THR A 791 7.03 11.62 -7.39
N ARG A 792 6.69 12.49 -8.35
CA ARG A 792 5.74 12.15 -9.41
C ARG A 792 6.27 11.02 -10.31
N GLU A 793 7.58 10.95 -10.50
CA GLU A 793 8.24 9.90 -11.27
C GLU A 793 8.08 8.53 -10.60
N VAL A 794 8.26 8.44 -9.27
CA VAL A 794 8.05 7.19 -8.51
C VAL A 794 6.58 6.73 -8.55
N TRP A 795 5.64 7.64 -8.77
CA TRP A 795 4.23 7.34 -8.97
C TRP A 795 3.92 6.92 -10.43
N ASP A 796 4.40 7.69 -11.42
CA ASP A 796 4.07 7.49 -12.84
C ASP A 796 4.92 6.41 -13.55
N MET A 797 6.05 5.96 -12.98
CA MET A 797 6.84 4.82 -13.47
C MET A 797 6.16 3.46 -13.22
N GLY A 798 4.85 3.39 -13.45
CA GLY A 798 4.03 2.21 -13.16
C GLY A 798 3.95 1.90 -11.67
N GLY A 799 3.83 2.94 -10.83
CA GLY A 799 3.92 2.87 -9.36
C GLY A 799 3.21 1.66 -8.78
N ASN A 800 4.00 0.63 -8.47
CA ASN A 800 3.48 -0.66 -8.00
C ASN A 800 2.61 -0.40 -6.77
N PRO A 801 1.36 -0.95 -6.68
CA PRO A 801 0.51 -0.79 -5.50
C PRO A 801 1.21 -1.22 -4.20
N ALA A 802 2.29 -2.02 -4.27
CA ALA A 802 3.26 -2.19 -3.20
C ALA A 802 3.77 -0.85 -2.62
N VAL A 803 4.39 0.08 -3.36
CA VAL A 803 5.02 1.29 -2.78
C VAL A 803 4.00 2.12 -2.01
N SER A 804 2.89 2.48 -2.66
CA SER A 804 1.86 3.31 -2.04
C SER A 804 1.06 2.55 -0.97
N GLY A 805 0.93 1.23 -1.09
CA GLY A 805 0.34 0.36 -0.07
C GLY A 805 1.23 0.23 1.16
N LEU A 806 2.55 0.06 1.00
CA LEU A 806 3.54 -0.04 2.08
C LEU A 806 3.65 1.26 2.88
N ILE A 807 3.71 2.41 2.20
CA ILE A 807 3.67 3.70 2.89
C ILE A 807 2.35 3.84 3.67
N PHE A 808 1.21 3.46 3.07
CA PHE A 808 -0.07 3.50 3.79
C PHE A 808 -0.14 2.50 4.96
N ASN A 809 0.40 1.28 4.82
CA ASN A 809 0.50 0.29 5.90
C ASN A 809 1.31 0.84 7.07
N GLN A 810 2.46 1.47 6.79
CA GLN A 810 3.28 2.12 7.81
C GLN A 810 2.55 3.28 8.49
N MET A 811 1.77 4.07 7.74
CA MET A 811 0.91 5.11 8.33
C MET A 811 -0.22 4.53 9.19
N VAL A 812 -0.85 3.43 8.78
CA VAL A 812 -1.87 2.70 9.54
C VAL A 812 -1.28 2.03 10.80
N ARG A 813 -0.03 1.57 10.74
CA ARG A 813 0.72 1.07 11.90
C ARG A 813 1.06 2.20 12.87
N GLY A 814 1.60 3.32 12.40
CA GLY A 814 1.82 4.52 13.23
C GLY A 814 0.53 5.08 13.84
N TRP A 815 -0.61 4.92 13.16
CA TRP A 815 -1.94 5.20 13.71
C TRP A 815 -2.30 4.26 14.88
N LYS A 816 -2.10 2.93 14.76
CA LYS A 816 -2.28 1.98 15.88
C LYS A 816 -1.39 2.33 17.08
N GLU A 817 -0.11 2.60 16.83
CA GLU A 817 0.86 3.02 17.86
C GLU A 817 0.41 4.32 18.56
N GLY A 818 -0.07 5.30 17.78
CA GLY A 818 -0.62 6.57 18.27
C GLY A 818 -1.97 6.47 18.99
N LEU A 819 -2.62 5.30 19.01
CA LEU A 819 -3.77 4.97 19.86
C LEU A 819 -3.33 4.33 21.18
N GLU A 820 -2.37 3.40 21.16
CA GLU A 820 -1.79 2.79 22.38
C GLU A 820 -1.14 3.87 23.26
N THR A 821 -0.26 4.71 22.69
CA THR A 821 0.40 5.81 23.42
C THR A 821 -0.60 6.86 23.92
N ALA A 822 -1.66 7.13 23.16
CA ALA A 822 -2.74 8.02 23.61
C ALA A 822 -3.57 7.41 24.75
N THR A 823 -3.70 6.08 24.79
CA THR A 823 -4.36 5.38 25.90
C THR A 823 -3.52 5.44 27.16
N ALA A 824 -2.21 5.16 27.08
CA ALA A 824 -1.29 5.31 28.20
C ALA A 824 -1.28 6.76 28.73
N THR A 825 -1.31 7.75 27.83
CA THR A 825 -1.40 9.17 28.18
C THR A 825 -2.73 9.49 28.87
N PHE A 826 -3.86 8.99 28.36
CA PHE A 826 -5.17 9.21 28.96
C PHE A 826 -5.27 8.62 30.38
N LEU A 827 -4.80 7.38 30.59
CA LEU A 827 -4.76 6.78 31.92
C LEU A 827 -3.93 7.62 32.89
N ASN A 828 -2.75 8.09 32.47
CA ASN A 828 -1.92 9.01 33.26
C ASN A 828 -2.54 10.42 33.49
N THR A 829 -3.70 10.75 32.91
CA THR A 829 -4.50 11.95 33.29
C THR A 829 -5.62 11.66 34.30
N LEU A 830 -5.90 10.39 34.59
CA LEU A 830 -6.90 10.00 35.57
C LEU A 830 -6.28 9.98 36.97
N THR A 831 -6.77 10.83 37.87
CA THR A 831 -6.49 10.66 39.31
C THR A 831 -7.35 9.51 39.82
N ALA A 832 -6.75 8.35 40.05
CA ALA A 832 -7.44 7.17 40.58
C ALA A 832 -7.96 7.42 42.00
N ALA A 833 -8.99 6.66 42.40
CA ALA A 833 -9.70 6.91 43.66
C ALA A 833 -8.89 6.53 44.92
N THR A 834 -8.04 5.51 44.80
CA THR A 834 -7.08 5.06 45.83
C THR A 834 -6.02 4.23 45.11
N ASP A 835 -4.74 4.51 45.31
CA ASP A 835 -3.66 3.84 44.58
C ASP A 835 -3.16 2.59 45.31
N ILE A 836 -2.66 1.62 44.55
CA ILE A 836 -2.02 0.41 45.06
C ILE A 836 -0.51 0.64 45.01
N THR A 837 0.11 0.86 46.16
CA THR A 837 1.57 1.10 46.26
C THR A 837 2.32 -0.17 46.61
N LEU A 838 3.12 -0.66 45.68
CA LEU A 838 4.08 -1.75 45.86
C LEU A 838 5.48 -1.14 46.01
N THR A 839 6.21 -1.51 47.07
CA THR A 839 7.51 -0.91 47.40
C THR A 839 8.69 -1.76 46.94
N ALA A 840 9.87 -1.15 46.76
CA ALA A 840 11.10 -1.86 46.36
C ALA A 840 11.51 -2.98 47.33
N GLY A 841 11.08 -2.92 48.59
CA GLY A 841 11.31 -3.96 49.60
C GLY A 841 10.39 -5.19 49.46
N ALA A 842 9.30 -5.09 48.70
CA ALA A 842 8.42 -6.21 48.38
C ALA A 842 8.95 -6.91 47.11
N VAL A 843 9.63 -8.04 47.31
CA VAL A 843 10.11 -8.97 46.27
C VAL A 843 9.64 -10.38 46.60
N ASP A 844 9.72 -11.32 45.64
CA ASP A 844 9.49 -12.75 45.90
C ASP A 844 8.14 -13.02 46.63
N ASP A 845 8.14 -13.80 47.72
CA ASP A 845 6.96 -14.07 48.55
C ASP A 845 6.29 -12.79 49.09
N ASP A 846 7.05 -11.76 49.44
CA ASP A 846 6.53 -10.49 49.99
C ASP A 846 5.80 -9.66 48.90
N LEU A 847 6.27 -9.70 47.65
CA LEU A 847 5.58 -9.08 46.51
C LEU A 847 4.25 -9.77 46.22
N ALA A 848 4.24 -11.10 46.24
CA ALA A 848 3.02 -11.87 46.05
C ALA A 848 2.01 -11.58 47.17
N ALA A 849 2.44 -11.61 48.43
CA ALA A 849 1.58 -11.30 49.57
C ALA A 849 1.01 -9.86 49.52
N ALA A 850 1.81 -8.87 49.10
CA ALA A 850 1.36 -7.49 48.94
C ALA A 850 0.34 -7.34 47.80
N TRP A 851 0.53 -8.05 46.68
CA TRP A 851 -0.42 -8.09 45.57
C TRP A 851 -1.73 -8.77 45.95
N ASP A 852 -1.65 -9.96 46.55
CA ASP A 852 -2.82 -10.76 46.94
C ASP A 852 -3.68 -10.03 47.99
N ALA A 853 -3.04 -9.31 48.93
CA ALA A 853 -3.75 -8.44 49.87
C ALA A 853 -4.47 -7.28 49.15
N ALA A 854 -3.81 -6.61 48.20
CA ALA A 854 -4.42 -5.53 47.43
C ALA A 854 -5.61 -6.02 46.58
N VAL A 855 -5.49 -7.18 45.93
CA VAL A 855 -6.59 -7.79 45.15
C VAL A 855 -7.74 -8.24 46.06
N ALA A 856 -7.45 -8.73 47.28
CA ALA A 856 -8.47 -9.06 48.27
C ALA A 856 -9.23 -7.82 48.77
N ASP A 857 -8.55 -6.71 49.02
CA ASP A 857 -9.18 -5.44 49.42
C ASP A 857 -10.14 -4.90 48.35
N LEU A 858 -9.83 -5.08 47.06
CA LEU A 858 -10.72 -4.70 45.96
C LEU A 858 -12.06 -5.44 45.97
N GLN A 859 -12.13 -6.68 46.50
CA GLN A 859 -13.38 -7.47 46.56
C GLN A 859 -14.46 -6.84 47.47
N PHE A 860 -14.07 -5.95 48.39
CA PHE A 860 -15.01 -5.22 49.24
C PHE A 860 -15.60 -3.97 48.55
N ILE A 861 -15.08 -3.58 47.38
CA ILE A 861 -15.50 -2.41 46.62
C ILE A 861 -16.65 -2.81 45.68
N ARG A 862 -17.86 -2.43 46.06
CA ARG A 862 -19.09 -2.89 45.38
C ARG A 862 -19.21 -2.33 43.95
N GLY A 863 -19.40 -3.21 42.98
CA GLY A 863 -19.93 -2.87 41.66
C GLY A 863 -18.91 -2.69 40.53
N TYR A 864 -17.65 -3.08 40.75
CA TYR A 864 -16.60 -3.10 39.72
C TYR A 864 -16.00 -4.50 39.58
N ASP A 865 -15.52 -4.83 38.39
CA ASP A 865 -14.73 -6.04 38.14
C ASP A 865 -13.34 -5.64 37.59
N PHE A 866 -12.29 -5.86 38.38
CA PHE A 866 -10.93 -5.39 38.10
C PHE A 866 -10.16 -6.37 37.19
N GLU A 867 -10.73 -6.69 36.03
CA GLU A 867 -10.23 -7.71 35.11
C GLU A 867 -8.95 -7.27 34.36
N ALA A 868 -8.87 -6.01 33.91
CA ALA A 868 -7.80 -5.55 33.03
C ALA A 868 -6.62 -4.95 33.80
N PHE A 869 -5.52 -5.69 33.85
CA PHE A 869 -4.25 -5.21 34.39
C PHE A 869 -3.22 -4.99 33.27
N ALA A 870 -2.85 -3.72 33.05
CA ALA A 870 -1.78 -3.34 32.15
C ALA A 870 -0.51 -3.03 32.94
N VAL A 871 0.53 -3.84 32.73
CA VAL A 871 1.74 -3.87 33.54
C VAL A 871 2.90 -3.20 32.81
N GLU A 872 3.71 -2.43 33.54
CA GLU A 872 4.93 -1.80 33.02
C GLU A 872 6.18 -2.68 33.23
N LYS A 873 7.27 -2.30 32.57
CA LYS A 873 8.45 -3.15 32.33
C LYS A 873 9.23 -3.57 33.59
N ALA A 874 9.15 -2.84 34.70
CA ALA A 874 9.90 -3.16 35.92
C ALA A 874 9.10 -4.16 36.78
N LEU A 875 7.87 -3.81 37.16
CA LEU A 875 6.96 -4.66 37.94
C LEU A 875 6.72 -6.01 37.25
N TYR A 876 6.51 -6.01 35.93
CA TYR A 876 6.36 -7.24 35.14
C TYR A 876 7.59 -8.16 35.23
N LYS A 877 8.80 -7.59 35.28
CA LYS A 877 10.02 -8.37 35.47
C LYS A 877 10.14 -8.92 36.87
N THR A 878 9.76 -8.16 37.91
CA THR A 878 9.79 -8.66 39.30
C THR A 878 8.85 -9.85 39.47
N PHE A 879 7.62 -9.80 38.96
CA PHE A 879 6.71 -10.96 38.95
C PHE A 879 7.25 -12.16 38.14
N VAL A 880 7.91 -11.94 36.99
CA VAL A 880 8.54 -13.03 36.21
C VAL A 880 9.76 -13.63 36.94
N ALA A 881 10.48 -12.84 37.74
CA ALA A 881 11.59 -13.29 38.55
C ALA A 881 11.12 -14.11 39.76
N ALA A 882 10.07 -13.64 40.44
CA ALA A 882 9.62 -14.04 41.77
C ALA A 882 9.67 -15.55 42.08
N VAL A 883 10.34 -15.89 43.17
CA VAL A 883 10.44 -17.22 43.77
C VAL A 883 9.86 -17.26 45.18
N ASP A 884 9.54 -18.45 45.66
CA ASP A 884 9.30 -18.67 47.08
C ASP A 884 10.62 -18.84 47.86
N SER A 885 10.52 -18.86 49.18
CA SER A 885 11.60 -19.17 50.13
C SER A 885 12.35 -20.50 49.90
N THR A 886 11.92 -21.38 48.98
CA THR A 886 12.65 -22.59 48.55
C THR A 886 13.36 -22.44 47.19
N GLY A 887 13.24 -21.27 46.55
CA GLY A 887 13.79 -20.98 45.22
C GLY A 887 12.91 -21.45 44.06
N ARG A 888 11.67 -21.89 44.32
CA ARG A 888 10.72 -22.33 43.29
C ARG A 888 9.93 -21.11 42.80
N LYS A 889 9.80 -20.93 41.48
CA LYS A 889 9.06 -19.80 40.89
C LYS A 889 7.58 -19.78 41.32
N LEU A 890 7.09 -18.60 41.69
CA LEU A 890 5.69 -18.36 42.07
C LEU A 890 4.74 -18.35 40.86
N PHE A 891 5.22 -17.91 39.68
CA PHE A 891 4.44 -17.76 38.44
C PHE A 891 5.03 -18.57 37.25
N PRO A 892 5.13 -19.91 37.33
CA PRO A 892 5.76 -20.75 36.32
C PRO A 892 4.96 -20.87 35.01
N GLN A 893 5.64 -21.23 33.91
CA GLN A 893 5.02 -21.41 32.58
C GLN A 893 4.20 -22.70 32.40
N ILE A 894 4.34 -23.63 33.34
CA ILE A 894 3.57 -24.86 33.44
C ILE A 894 3.06 -24.89 34.87
N ASN A 895 1.74 -24.95 35.07
CA ASN A 895 1.14 -24.78 36.38
C ASN A 895 1.29 -26.07 37.23
N PRO A 896 2.08 -26.08 38.33
CA PRO A 896 2.01 -27.14 39.33
C PRO A 896 0.78 -26.91 40.23
N THR A 897 0.28 -27.95 40.89
CA THR A 897 -0.92 -27.91 41.76
C THR A 897 -0.82 -26.97 42.99
N ASN A 898 0.25 -26.19 43.13
CA ASN A 898 0.55 -25.34 44.28
C ASN A 898 1.38 -24.08 43.94
N ALA A 899 1.29 -23.54 42.71
CA ALA A 899 1.79 -22.20 42.39
C ALA A 899 0.74 -21.13 42.74
N ASN A 900 1.16 -19.87 42.89
CA ASN A 900 0.26 -18.75 43.19
C ASN A 900 -0.41 -18.14 41.94
N GLY A 901 0.14 -18.45 40.77
CA GLY A 901 -0.39 -18.06 39.47
C GLY A 901 0.43 -18.68 38.36
N THR A 902 0.27 -18.19 37.13
CA THR A 902 0.93 -18.79 35.94
C THR A 902 1.50 -17.75 34.99
N SER A 903 2.47 -18.15 34.16
CA SER A 903 2.93 -17.34 33.04
C SER A 903 2.56 -17.97 31.69
N SER A 904 1.99 -17.17 30.80
CA SER A 904 1.63 -17.64 29.45
C SER A 904 2.88 -17.94 28.61
N ARG A 905 2.73 -18.74 27.54
CA ARG A 905 3.84 -19.21 26.69
C ARG A 905 4.66 -18.02 26.16
N ARG A 906 5.97 -18.01 26.46
CA ARG A 906 6.92 -16.91 26.18
C ARG A 906 6.69 -15.62 27.00
N PHE A 907 6.04 -15.70 28.16
CA PHE A 907 5.72 -14.54 29.01
C PHE A 907 4.97 -13.44 28.25
N THR A 908 3.91 -13.82 27.53
CA THR A 908 3.04 -12.86 26.82
C THR A 908 2.00 -12.21 27.73
N GLN A 909 1.65 -12.88 28.82
CA GLN A 909 0.70 -12.48 29.88
C GLN A 909 1.10 -13.22 31.17
N LEU A 910 0.74 -12.66 32.32
CA LEU A 910 0.81 -13.32 33.63
C LEU A 910 -0.61 -13.45 34.20
N ASP A 911 -0.85 -14.51 34.94
CA ASP A 911 -1.99 -14.71 35.81
C ASP A 911 -1.53 -14.49 37.25
N LEU A 912 -2.02 -13.42 37.87
CA LEU A 912 -1.60 -12.93 39.19
C LEU A 912 -2.82 -12.97 40.12
N ALA A 913 -3.02 -14.13 40.78
CA ALA A 913 -4.20 -14.44 41.59
C ALA A 913 -5.54 -14.29 40.84
N GLY A 914 -5.58 -14.69 39.55
CA GLY A 914 -6.75 -14.60 38.68
C GLY A 914 -6.83 -13.31 37.84
N VAL A 915 -6.08 -12.26 38.20
CA VAL A 915 -5.99 -11.03 37.41
C VAL A 915 -4.97 -11.21 36.29
N THR A 916 -5.36 -10.96 35.03
CA THR A 916 -4.49 -11.17 33.87
C THR A 916 -3.62 -9.93 33.60
N GLY A 917 -2.39 -9.95 34.11
CA GLY A 917 -1.34 -8.95 33.85
C GLY A 917 -0.81 -9.02 32.42
N VAL A 918 -1.11 -8.02 31.60
CA VAL A 918 -0.62 -7.88 30.21
C VAL A 918 0.43 -6.78 30.12
N PRO A 919 1.66 -7.06 29.66
CA PRO A 919 2.70 -6.04 29.54
C PRO A 919 2.41 -5.09 28.36
N SER A 920 2.39 -3.78 28.60
CA SER A 920 2.34 -2.78 27.53
C SER A 920 3.70 -2.11 27.34
N TRP A 921 4.04 -1.82 26.07
CA TRP A 921 5.24 -1.11 25.67
C TRP A 921 5.07 0.42 25.72
N ALA A 922 3.84 0.92 25.84
CA ALA A 922 3.55 2.35 25.87
C ALA A 922 3.45 2.93 27.30
N LEU A 923 3.47 2.07 28.34
CA LEU A 923 3.65 2.51 29.71
C LEU A 923 5.12 2.88 29.92
N PRO A 924 5.44 4.13 30.34
CA PRO A 924 6.82 4.52 30.60
C PRO A 924 7.37 3.72 31.78
N SER A 925 8.66 3.40 31.73
CA SER A 925 9.36 2.71 32.81
C SER A 925 10.74 3.34 33.01
N THR A 926 10.87 4.08 34.11
CA THR A 926 12.09 4.75 34.58
C THR A 926 12.62 3.98 35.80
N PRO A 927 13.66 3.15 35.65
CA PRO A 927 14.21 2.38 36.77
C PRO A 927 15.00 3.28 37.72
N GLY A 928 14.81 3.09 39.04
CA GLY A 928 15.23 4.06 40.05
C GLY A 928 14.21 5.19 40.25
N SER A 929 12.93 4.90 40.04
CA SER A 929 11.79 5.81 40.29
C SER A 929 10.49 5.01 40.52
N PRO A 930 9.42 5.64 41.04
CA PRO A 930 8.07 5.10 41.01
C PRO A 930 7.55 4.93 39.58
N ASN A 931 7.08 3.74 39.25
CA ASN A 931 6.59 3.36 37.94
C ASN A 931 5.09 3.03 37.95
N ASN A 932 4.38 3.40 36.89
CA ASN A 932 2.91 3.34 36.84
C ASN A 932 2.41 2.19 35.95
N SER A 933 1.96 1.11 36.61
CA SER A 933 1.04 0.12 36.05
C SER A 933 -0.42 0.55 36.29
N TRP A 934 -1.38 -0.02 35.56
CA TRP A 934 -2.80 0.37 35.63
C TRP A 934 -3.73 -0.84 35.70
N LEU A 935 -4.56 -0.90 36.75
CA LEU A 935 -5.57 -1.92 36.98
C LEU A 935 -6.96 -1.27 36.92
N PHE A 936 -7.83 -1.71 36.02
CA PHE A 936 -9.14 -1.07 35.84
C PHE A 936 -10.22 -2.02 35.31
N ASP A 937 -11.47 -1.60 35.52
CA ASP A 937 -12.66 -2.24 34.98
C ASP A 937 -12.89 -1.78 33.51
N PRO A 938 -12.86 -2.70 32.52
CA PRO A 938 -13.07 -2.37 31.09
C PRO A 938 -14.43 -1.77 30.75
N SER A 939 -15.42 -1.84 31.65
CA SER A 939 -16.72 -1.17 31.49
C SER A 939 -16.65 0.33 31.83
N THR A 940 -15.66 0.76 32.62
CA THR A 940 -15.54 2.16 33.07
C THR A 940 -14.71 3.05 32.15
N VAL A 941 -13.66 2.50 31.53
CA VAL A 941 -12.75 3.22 30.65
C VAL A 941 -13.14 3.00 29.19
N HIS A 942 -13.37 4.08 28.44
CA HIS A 942 -13.87 4.06 27.07
C HIS A 942 -12.92 4.75 26.10
N GLY A 943 -12.53 4.05 25.04
CA GLY A 943 -11.82 4.62 23.90
C GLY A 943 -12.62 4.46 22.61
N TRP A 944 -12.69 5.51 21.80
CA TRP A 944 -13.24 5.46 20.44
C TRP A 944 -12.24 6.00 19.42
N ALA A 945 -12.15 5.34 18.27
CA ALA A 945 -11.31 5.78 17.15
C ALA A 945 -12.02 5.52 15.82
N SER A 946 -11.97 6.49 14.91
CA SER A 946 -12.43 6.25 13.53
C SER A 946 -11.49 5.29 12.80
N ALA A 947 -12.00 4.58 11.79
CA ALA A 947 -11.12 3.96 10.81
C ALA A 947 -10.25 5.07 10.15
N PRO A 948 -8.94 4.83 9.94
CA PRO A 948 -8.08 5.80 9.26
C PRO A 948 -8.46 5.90 7.78
N GLN A 949 -8.68 7.12 7.31
CA GLN A 949 -8.95 7.43 5.91
C GLN A 949 -7.64 7.71 5.17
N ARG A 950 -7.50 7.10 4.00
CA ARG A 950 -6.48 7.42 3.00
C ARG A 950 -6.91 8.67 2.23
N LEU A 951 -6.04 9.66 2.14
CA LEU A 951 -6.22 10.88 1.37
C LEU A 951 -5.03 11.05 0.42
N GLU A 952 -5.26 11.61 -0.76
CA GLU A 952 -4.26 11.79 -1.81
C GLU A 952 -4.37 13.21 -2.37
N PHE A 953 -3.25 13.92 -2.43
CA PHE A 953 -3.20 15.32 -2.87
C PHE A 953 -2.03 15.54 -3.85
N PRO A 954 -2.13 16.52 -4.77
CA PRO A 954 -0.97 17.02 -5.49
C PRO A 954 0.02 17.60 -4.47
N GLY A 955 1.26 17.11 -4.47
CA GLY A 955 2.15 17.22 -3.32
C GLY A 955 2.84 18.58 -3.16
N THR A 956 3.61 18.72 -2.07
CA THR A 956 4.47 19.89 -1.85
C THR A 956 5.92 19.62 -2.23
N ASP A 957 6.65 20.63 -2.70
CA ASP A 957 8.10 20.55 -2.85
C ASP A 957 8.81 20.42 -1.48
N ALA A 958 10.14 20.22 -1.50
CA ALA A 958 10.97 20.14 -0.30
C ALA A 958 11.05 21.45 0.51
N SER A 959 10.52 22.56 -0.01
CA SER A 959 10.38 23.85 0.68
C SER A 959 8.97 24.06 1.25
N GLY A 960 8.04 23.12 1.05
CA GLY A 960 6.65 23.19 1.49
C GLY A 960 5.69 23.94 0.53
N ASN A 961 6.13 24.37 -0.64
CA ASN A 961 5.26 25.00 -1.64
C ASN A 961 4.43 23.96 -2.40
N TYR A 962 3.23 24.33 -2.85
CA TYR A 962 2.38 23.47 -3.68
C TYR A 962 3.05 23.19 -5.04
N ALA A 963 3.36 21.92 -5.31
CA ALA A 963 4.17 21.46 -6.44
C ALA A 963 3.48 20.32 -7.21
N PRO A 964 2.30 20.58 -7.83
CA PRO A 964 1.36 19.57 -8.31
C PRO A 964 1.84 18.67 -9.46
N VAL A 965 3.04 18.94 -9.99
CA VAL A 965 3.66 18.18 -11.09
C VAL A 965 4.85 17.35 -10.61
N ALA A 966 5.51 17.72 -9.50
CA ALA A 966 6.76 17.08 -9.06
C ALA A 966 6.55 16.08 -7.90
N MET A 967 5.47 16.21 -7.14
CA MET A 967 5.20 15.41 -5.94
C MET A 967 3.74 14.96 -5.86
N VAL A 968 3.51 13.85 -5.15
CA VAL A 968 2.20 13.39 -4.68
C VAL A 968 2.28 13.23 -3.17
N ASP A 969 1.34 13.83 -2.45
CA ASP A 969 1.21 13.70 -0.99
C ASP A 969 0.19 12.61 -0.67
N LEU A 970 0.66 11.51 -0.08
CA LEU A 970 -0.18 10.50 0.55
C LEU A 970 -0.43 10.90 2.01
N ALA A 971 -1.67 10.90 2.45
CA ALA A 971 -2.05 11.32 3.81
C ALA A 971 -2.97 10.29 4.49
N ILE A 972 -2.89 10.25 5.82
CA ILE A 972 -3.78 9.49 6.70
C ILE A 972 -4.53 10.46 7.62
N TRP A 973 -5.83 10.24 7.82
CA TRP A 973 -6.67 11.09 8.68
C TRP A 973 -7.66 10.27 9.52
N GLY A 974 -7.86 10.65 10.77
CA GLY A 974 -8.91 10.09 11.62
C GLY A 974 -9.11 10.89 12.90
N TYR A 975 -10.02 10.41 13.76
CA TYR A 975 -10.34 11.01 15.05
C TYR A 975 -10.25 9.98 16.17
N LYS A 976 -9.81 10.42 17.36
CA LYS A 976 -9.79 9.61 18.58
C LYS A 976 -10.41 10.36 19.77
N ALA A 977 -11.09 9.63 20.65
CA ALA A 977 -11.79 10.16 21.81
C ALA A 977 -11.66 9.19 22.98
N PHE A 978 -11.59 9.72 24.21
CA PHE A 978 -11.45 8.94 25.44
C PHE A 978 -12.39 9.50 26.52
N ALA A 979 -12.97 8.62 27.34
CA ALA A 979 -13.81 8.97 28.48
C ALA A 979 -13.63 7.97 29.63
N ASN A 980 -14.00 8.39 30.85
CA ASN A 980 -14.13 7.48 31.98
C ASN A 980 -15.46 7.74 32.71
N SER A 981 -16.33 6.73 32.76
CA SER A 981 -17.62 6.81 33.45
C SER A 981 -17.49 6.88 34.97
N ASP A 982 -16.53 6.21 35.61
CA ASP A 982 -16.27 6.33 37.05
C ASP A 982 -14.78 6.15 37.43
N LEU A 983 -14.28 7.02 38.32
CA LEU A 983 -12.92 6.89 38.87
C LEU A 983 -12.85 5.76 39.92
N GLY A 984 -13.98 5.32 40.47
CA GLY A 984 -14.08 4.20 41.40
C GLY A 984 -13.59 2.88 40.81
N GLY A 985 -13.69 2.68 39.49
CA GLY A 985 -13.24 1.48 38.77
C GLY A 985 -11.81 1.51 38.24
N VAL A 986 -10.99 2.50 38.62
CA VAL A 986 -9.60 2.65 38.15
C VAL A 986 -8.61 2.72 39.33
N ARG A 987 -7.54 1.94 39.27
CA ARG A 987 -6.42 1.93 40.24
C ARG A 987 -5.10 2.16 39.51
N GLN A 988 -4.33 3.14 39.98
CA GLN A 988 -2.92 3.23 39.63
C GLN A 988 -2.17 2.22 40.51
N VAL A 989 -1.35 1.37 39.89
CA VAL A 989 -0.47 0.42 40.60
C VAL A 989 0.94 0.98 40.50
N ILE A 990 1.39 1.59 41.59
CA ILE A 990 2.68 2.26 41.68
C ILE A 990 3.70 1.26 42.20
N TYR A 991 4.68 0.90 41.38
CA TYR A 991 5.84 0.12 41.82
C TYR A 991 7.03 1.04 42.01
N ASP A 992 7.40 1.29 43.27
CA ASP A 992 8.63 2.02 43.58
C ASP A 992 9.85 1.11 43.36
N THR A 993 10.78 1.57 42.51
CA THR A 993 12.07 0.89 42.26
C THR A 993 13.23 1.55 43.01
N THR A 994 12.92 2.49 43.89
CA THR A 994 13.85 3.18 44.80
C THR A 994 13.63 2.66 46.22
N ALA A 995 14.73 2.37 46.93
CA ALA A 995 14.77 1.87 48.30
C ALA A 995 15.58 2.80 49.21
#